data_AF-A0A1F8PJX3-F1
#
_entry.id   AF-A0A1F8PJX3-F1
#
_cell.length_a   1.000
_cell.length_b   1.000
_cell.length_c   1.000
_cell.angle_alpha   90.00
_cell.angle_beta   90.00
_cell.angle_gamma   90.00
#
_symmetry.space_group_name_H-M   'P 1'
#
loop_
_entity.id
_entity.type
_entity.pdbx_description
1 polymer ?
#
loop_
_entity_poly.entity_id
_entity_poly.type
_entity_poly.pdbx_seq_one_letter_code
_entity_poly.pdbx_strand_id
1 'polypeptide(L)'
;MATTRNPQIENQFDPAHDVYRYSPRSLEPIFNPKNVAVIGATEKPGSVGRTVLWNLISSPFGGTVFPINPKRPNVLGIKSYPSIRDVPDKIDLAVLVTPAATIPDLIRECTDVDVKGAIVISAGFKEIGPDGVKLEEQILQHARRGKMRIIGPNCLGVMNPLTGFNATFATASANPGNVAFISQSGALCTAVLDWSFQENVGFSAFVSIGSMLDVGWGDLIYHLGDDPHTNSIVIYMETIGDARSFMSAAREVALTKPIIVIKPGRTEGAARAAASHTGSLTGSDEVLEAAFRRCGVLRVNSIGEIFSMAEVLSKQPRPKGPQLTIITNAGGPGVLATDALITSGGKLANISPEVMTKLNEILPPQWSHNNPVDILGDASPERYSKVLEVSAEDTESDGLLIILTPQAMTDPTETAEAVKVYAQSYEKPILASWSGGKDVSAGVSILNKSGIPTFQYPDTAAEAFVYMWKYTENLQSLYETIGWTERDRITPEERETAASIINKSRKEGRNLLTEFESKQVLAAYGIPTVTTRIATSASEAAKYASEFGFPVVLKLHSETITHKTDVGGVKLNLSDANAVISAFSEIEKTVTDKAGAKHFQGVTVQPMVSLEGYELIIGSSIDPQFGPVLLFGMGGQLVEVFKDRALGLPPLNITLARRMIERTRIFTALQGVRGRSPINLSELEQLLVHFSQLIVEQPWIKELDINPLIASSEHLIALDARVVLHDIKDPSQLPKLAIRPYPYQYVSKWKMKNHEEVVIRPINPEDEMLMREFHASLSDRTVYLRYLSPLLLSERTTHDRLARITHNDYDRDIALVVEGEVGGKRAILGVARLSKLRGSDEEARFSMLIRDKYQRHGLGSELLSRIIQIGKDEKLKRIIALMSPENSAMRDLCKKFRFIPNPDPQTRLIRAELGLQPS
;
A
#
# COMPACT_ATOMS: atom_id res chain seq x y z
N MET A 1 -55.03 8.39 4.54
CA MET A 1 -54.21 8.67 3.34
C MET A 1 -53.00 9.48 3.78
N ALA A 2 -51.88 8.83 4.05
CA ALA A 2 -50.62 9.47 4.36
C ALA A 2 -49.52 8.65 3.68
N THR A 3 -48.96 9.21 2.62
CA THR A 3 -47.91 8.62 1.79
C THR A 3 -46.59 8.62 2.53
N THR A 4 -46.05 7.43 2.74
CA THR A 4 -44.68 7.13 3.18
C THR A 4 -43.66 7.71 2.19
N ARG A 5 -42.84 8.65 2.67
CA ARG A 5 -41.63 9.09 1.96
C ARG A 5 -40.53 8.05 2.20
N ASN A 6 -40.11 7.40 1.13
CA ASN A 6 -38.92 6.58 1.05
C ASN A 6 -37.69 7.49 1.32
N PRO A 7 -36.81 7.21 2.29
CA PRO A 7 -35.56 7.94 2.41
C PRO A 7 -34.62 7.42 1.32
N GLN A 8 -34.53 8.15 0.20
CA GLN A 8 -33.39 8.01 -0.69
C GLN A 8 -32.14 8.34 0.13
N ILE A 9 -31.27 7.35 0.28
CA ILE A 9 -29.92 7.52 0.80
C ILE A 9 -29.23 8.54 -0.12
N GLU A 10 -29.11 9.79 0.33
CA GLU A 10 -28.32 10.80 -0.36
C GLU A 10 -26.86 10.31 -0.36
N ASN A 11 -26.33 10.08 -1.57
CA ASN A 11 -24.93 9.76 -1.80
C ASN A 11 -24.04 10.83 -1.14
N GLN A 12 -23.35 10.47 -0.04
CA GLN A 12 -22.39 11.33 0.66
C GLN A 12 -21.04 11.52 -0.06
N PHE A 13 -20.92 11.13 -1.34
CA PHE A 13 -19.66 11.23 -2.07
C PHE A 13 -19.62 12.51 -2.93
N ASP A 14 -18.62 13.35 -2.68
CA ASP A 14 -18.33 14.56 -3.46
C ASP A 14 -18.07 14.19 -4.94
N PRO A 15 -18.89 14.68 -5.90
CA PRO A 15 -18.74 14.40 -7.32
C PRO A 15 -17.41 14.88 -7.92
N ALA A 16 -16.66 15.76 -7.25
CA ALA A 16 -15.32 16.17 -7.67
C ALA A 16 -14.30 15.01 -7.63
N HIS A 17 -14.55 13.96 -6.84
CA HIS A 17 -13.77 12.73 -6.81
C HIS A 17 -14.28 11.66 -7.80
N ASP A 18 -15.52 11.79 -8.27
CA ASP A 18 -16.25 10.81 -9.09
C ASP A 18 -15.89 10.87 -10.59
N VAL A 19 -15.06 11.84 -10.99
CA VAL A 19 -14.71 12.03 -12.41
C VAL A 19 -13.95 10.81 -12.98
N TYR A 20 -13.35 9.94 -12.15
CA TYR A 20 -12.57 8.77 -12.58
C TYR A 20 -13.37 7.56 -13.12
N ARG A 21 -14.70 7.52 -12.96
CA ARG A 21 -15.53 6.32 -13.22
C ARG A 21 -15.73 5.88 -14.69
N TYR A 22 -14.98 6.42 -15.65
CA TYR A 22 -15.09 5.96 -17.05
C TYR A 22 -14.00 4.94 -17.37
N SER A 23 -14.33 3.64 -17.35
CA SER A 23 -13.41 2.55 -17.75
C SER A 23 -13.84 1.89 -19.07
N PRO A 24 -13.00 1.94 -20.12
CA PRO A 24 -13.20 1.15 -21.35
C PRO A 24 -12.73 -0.31 -21.24
N ARG A 25 -12.20 -0.75 -20.09
CA ARG A 25 -11.78 -2.14 -19.80
C ARG A 25 -12.35 -2.59 -18.45
N SER A 26 -13.66 -2.41 -18.27
CA SER A 26 -14.35 -2.80 -17.05
C SER A 26 -14.35 -4.32 -16.86
N LEU A 27 -14.30 -4.76 -15.60
CA LEU A 27 -14.63 -6.14 -15.22
C LEU A 27 -16.15 -6.40 -15.24
N GLU A 28 -16.97 -5.43 -15.67
CA GLU A 28 -18.42 -5.59 -15.89
C GLU A 28 -18.81 -6.89 -16.61
N PRO A 29 -18.14 -7.32 -17.70
CA PRO A 29 -18.50 -8.57 -18.37
C PRO A 29 -18.37 -9.81 -17.47
N ILE A 30 -17.63 -9.73 -16.37
CA ILE A 30 -17.44 -10.83 -15.41
C ILE A 30 -18.41 -10.72 -14.22
N PHE A 31 -18.65 -9.50 -13.71
CA PHE A 31 -19.44 -9.29 -12.48
C PHE A 31 -20.92 -9.02 -12.73
N ASN A 32 -21.28 -8.46 -13.89
CA ASN A 32 -22.65 -8.15 -14.31
C ASN A 32 -22.92 -8.59 -15.78
N PRO A 33 -22.66 -9.86 -16.15
CA PRO A 33 -22.92 -10.34 -17.50
C PRO A 33 -24.42 -10.41 -17.80
N LYS A 34 -24.81 -10.20 -19.07
CA LYS A 34 -26.18 -10.48 -19.54
C LYS A 34 -26.26 -11.83 -20.23
N ASN A 35 -25.23 -12.23 -20.98
CA ASN A 35 -25.18 -13.50 -21.71
C ASN A 35 -23.93 -14.30 -21.33
N VAL A 36 -24.12 -15.50 -20.77
CA VAL A 36 -23.05 -16.34 -20.22
C VAL A 36 -22.97 -17.66 -20.99
N ALA A 37 -21.83 -17.97 -21.59
CA ALA A 37 -21.56 -19.27 -22.20
C ALA A 37 -20.85 -20.19 -21.21
N VAL A 38 -21.34 -21.42 -21.01
CA VAL A 38 -20.69 -22.44 -20.16
C VAL A 38 -20.05 -23.50 -21.06
N ILE A 39 -18.74 -23.39 -21.26
CA ILE A 39 -17.97 -24.28 -22.13
C ILE A 39 -17.47 -25.48 -21.32
N GLY A 40 -17.94 -26.67 -21.69
CA GLY A 40 -17.79 -27.89 -20.88
C GLY A 40 -19.03 -28.25 -20.06
N ALA A 41 -20.17 -27.58 -20.33
CA ALA A 41 -21.46 -27.93 -19.76
C ALA A 41 -21.81 -29.40 -20.01
N THR A 42 -22.35 -30.08 -19.01
CA THR A 42 -22.65 -31.52 -19.07
C THR A 42 -23.75 -31.90 -18.08
N GLU A 43 -24.39 -33.04 -18.31
CA GLU A 43 -25.38 -33.60 -17.39
C GLU A 43 -24.76 -34.62 -16.43
N LYS A 44 -23.46 -34.94 -16.57
CA LYS A 44 -22.79 -35.94 -15.74
C LYS A 44 -22.86 -35.53 -14.26
N PRO A 45 -23.53 -36.32 -13.38
CA PRO A 45 -23.56 -36.02 -11.95
C PRO A 45 -22.16 -35.90 -11.35
N GLY A 46 -21.98 -34.97 -10.42
CA GLY A 46 -20.70 -34.71 -9.75
C GLY A 46 -19.63 -34.02 -10.60
N SER A 47 -19.92 -33.63 -11.85
CA SER A 47 -18.96 -32.88 -12.67
C SER A 47 -19.08 -31.37 -12.45
N VAL A 48 -17.93 -30.68 -12.48
CA VAL A 48 -17.85 -29.23 -12.30
C VAL A 48 -18.71 -28.47 -13.31
N GLY A 49 -18.65 -28.86 -14.60
CA GLY A 49 -19.44 -28.22 -15.66
C GLY A 49 -20.95 -28.35 -15.47
N ARG A 50 -21.43 -29.43 -14.83
CA ARG A 50 -22.84 -29.58 -14.42
C ARG A 50 -23.17 -28.61 -13.30
N THR A 51 -22.34 -28.54 -12.25
CA THR A 51 -22.58 -27.70 -11.07
C THR A 51 -22.60 -26.21 -11.42
N VAL A 52 -21.65 -25.75 -12.23
CA VAL A 52 -21.59 -24.36 -12.69
C VAL A 52 -22.85 -23.98 -13.46
N LEU A 53 -23.26 -24.83 -14.43
CA LEU A 53 -24.48 -24.58 -15.18
C LEU A 53 -25.70 -24.57 -14.25
N TRP A 54 -25.80 -25.52 -13.31
CA TRP A 54 -26.89 -25.60 -12.34
C TRP A 54 -26.98 -24.36 -11.44
N ASN A 55 -25.85 -23.86 -10.94
CA ASN A 55 -25.79 -22.67 -10.09
C ASN A 55 -26.24 -21.41 -10.84
N LEU A 56 -25.84 -21.25 -12.10
CA LEU A 56 -26.26 -20.12 -12.93
C LEU A 56 -27.77 -20.12 -13.24
N ILE A 57 -28.40 -21.30 -13.34
CA ILE A 57 -29.83 -21.41 -13.71
C ILE A 57 -30.76 -21.50 -12.50
N SER A 58 -30.26 -21.94 -11.35
CA SER A 58 -31.04 -22.06 -10.11
C SER A 58 -31.15 -20.72 -9.36
N SER A 59 -30.21 -19.80 -9.60
CA SER A 59 -30.19 -18.45 -9.05
C SER A 59 -30.39 -17.44 -10.18
N PRO A 60 -31.61 -16.93 -10.41
CA PRO A 60 -31.86 -16.02 -11.52
C PRO A 60 -31.09 -14.71 -11.31
N PHE A 61 -30.16 -14.40 -12.22
CA PHE A 61 -29.37 -13.16 -12.18
C PHE A 61 -29.79 -12.12 -13.25
N GLY A 62 -30.91 -12.38 -13.92
CA GLY A 62 -31.43 -11.52 -14.99
C GLY A 62 -30.75 -11.69 -16.36
N GLY A 63 -29.81 -12.62 -16.50
CA GLY A 63 -29.15 -12.95 -17.77
C GLY A 63 -29.54 -14.30 -18.38
N THR A 64 -29.06 -14.56 -19.59
CA THR A 64 -29.26 -15.80 -20.36
C THR A 64 -28.02 -16.69 -20.31
N VAL A 65 -28.23 -18.00 -20.15
CA VAL A 65 -27.15 -18.99 -20.05
C VAL A 65 -27.16 -19.91 -21.27
N PHE A 66 -25.99 -20.07 -21.91
CA PHE A 66 -25.77 -20.86 -23.12
C PHE A 66 -24.81 -22.03 -22.85
N PRO A 67 -25.31 -23.27 -22.67
CA PRO A 67 -24.48 -24.45 -22.54
C PRO A 67 -23.74 -24.77 -23.85
N ILE A 68 -22.41 -24.91 -23.82
CA ILE A 68 -21.62 -25.32 -25.00
C ILE A 68 -21.13 -26.75 -24.82
N ASN A 69 -21.61 -27.66 -25.68
CA ASN A 69 -21.26 -29.07 -25.71
C ASN A 69 -21.32 -29.64 -27.15
N PRO A 70 -20.21 -30.16 -27.71
CA PRO A 70 -20.18 -30.64 -29.10
C PRO A 70 -20.98 -31.93 -29.34
N LYS A 71 -21.38 -32.66 -28.29
CA LYS A 71 -21.99 -33.99 -28.39
C LYS A 71 -23.48 -34.00 -28.09
N ARG A 72 -24.03 -32.94 -27.48
CA ARG A 72 -25.41 -32.93 -26.97
C ARG A 72 -26.17 -31.70 -27.48
N PRO A 73 -27.40 -31.89 -28.00
CA PRO A 73 -28.24 -30.76 -28.41
C PRO A 73 -28.89 -30.04 -27.22
N ASN A 74 -28.94 -30.67 -26.04
CA ASN A 74 -29.46 -30.07 -24.80
C ASN A 74 -28.64 -30.54 -23.59
N VAL A 75 -28.55 -29.69 -22.56
CA VAL A 75 -27.95 -30.00 -21.26
C VAL A 75 -28.86 -29.45 -20.17
N LEU A 76 -29.32 -30.29 -19.24
CA LEU A 76 -30.25 -29.90 -18.16
C LEU A 76 -31.55 -29.29 -18.68
N GLY A 77 -32.03 -29.75 -19.83
CA GLY A 77 -33.24 -29.22 -20.48
C GLY A 77 -33.05 -27.89 -21.20
N ILE A 78 -31.84 -27.33 -21.23
CA ILE A 78 -31.51 -26.08 -21.93
C ILE A 78 -30.83 -26.42 -23.26
N LYS A 79 -31.22 -25.71 -24.32
CA LYS A 79 -30.61 -25.85 -25.65
C LYS A 79 -29.10 -25.62 -25.57
N SER A 80 -28.33 -26.58 -26.08
CA SER A 80 -26.87 -26.52 -26.11
C SER A 80 -26.36 -26.33 -27.53
N TYR A 81 -25.20 -25.67 -27.64
CA TYR A 81 -24.55 -25.37 -28.91
C TYR A 81 -23.21 -26.12 -29.02
N PRO A 82 -22.79 -26.55 -30.23
CA PRO A 82 -21.55 -27.32 -30.37
C PRO A 82 -20.29 -26.46 -30.22
N SER A 83 -20.32 -25.20 -30.65
CA SER A 83 -19.29 -24.19 -30.41
C SER A 83 -19.92 -22.87 -29.95
N ILE A 84 -19.10 -22.01 -29.32
CA ILE A 84 -19.49 -20.64 -28.99
C ILE A 84 -19.86 -19.81 -30.24
N ARG A 85 -19.28 -20.16 -31.41
CA ARG A 85 -19.59 -19.51 -32.69
C ARG A 85 -21.03 -19.73 -33.17
N ASP A 86 -21.69 -20.77 -32.68
CA ASP A 86 -23.05 -21.12 -33.09
C ASP A 86 -24.12 -20.44 -32.23
N VAL A 87 -23.71 -19.70 -31.19
CA VAL A 87 -24.63 -18.97 -30.32
C VAL A 87 -25.14 -17.74 -31.07
N PRO A 88 -26.48 -17.55 -31.18
CA PRO A 88 -27.05 -16.45 -31.96
C PRO A 88 -26.89 -15.08 -31.29
N ASP A 89 -26.68 -15.06 -29.97
CA ASP A 89 -26.57 -13.84 -29.17
C ASP A 89 -25.12 -13.48 -28.85
N LYS A 90 -24.86 -12.19 -28.63
CA LYS A 90 -23.56 -11.71 -28.19
C LYS A 90 -23.28 -12.20 -26.77
N ILE A 91 -22.20 -12.97 -26.60
CA ILE A 91 -21.75 -13.46 -25.30
C ILE A 91 -20.87 -12.42 -24.61
N ASP A 92 -21.19 -12.11 -23.35
CA ASP A 92 -20.39 -11.21 -22.51
C ASP A 92 -19.27 -11.99 -21.78
N LEU A 93 -19.64 -13.16 -21.26
CA LEU A 93 -18.80 -14.00 -20.39
C LEU A 93 -18.73 -15.45 -20.87
N ALA A 94 -17.53 -16.00 -20.96
CA ALA A 94 -17.31 -17.44 -21.12
C ALA A 94 -16.80 -18.07 -19.81
N VAL A 95 -17.46 -19.12 -19.32
CA VAL A 95 -16.99 -19.94 -18.19
C VAL A 95 -16.46 -21.26 -18.73
N LEU A 96 -15.15 -21.48 -18.61
CA LEU A 96 -14.45 -22.61 -19.22
C LEU A 96 -14.12 -23.69 -18.18
N VAL A 97 -14.62 -24.90 -18.44
CA VAL A 97 -14.55 -26.06 -17.56
C VAL A 97 -14.12 -27.31 -18.34
N THR A 98 -13.15 -27.17 -19.24
CA THR A 98 -12.60 -28.24 -20.09
C THR A 98 -11.14 -28.54 -19.74
N PRO A 99 -10.56 -29.69 -20.12
CA PRO A 99 -9.15 -30.00 -19.84
C PRO A 99 -8.19 -28.88 -20.27
N ALA A 100 -7.13 -28.61 -19.49
CA ALA A 100 -6.22 -27.47 -19.67
C ALA A 100 -5.69 -27.31 -21.11
N ALA A 101 -5.34 -28.43 -21.75
CA ALA A 101 -4.80 -28.44 -23.12
C ALA A 101 -5.75 -27.85 -24.18
N THR A 102 -7.07 -27.81 -23.93
CA THR A 102 -8.04 -27.26 -24.89
C THR A 102 -8.34 -25.78 -24.65
N ILE A 103 -7.93 -25.22 -23.51
CA ILE A 103 -8.29 -23.86 -23.10
C ILE A 103 -7.70 -22.78 -24.01
N PRO A 104 -6.42 -22.82 -24.46
CA PRO A 104 -5.88 -21.79 -25.35
C PRO A 104 -6.70 -21.61 -26.64
N ASP A 105 -7.09 -22.72 -27.27
CA ASP A 105 -7.93 -22.69 -28.47
C ASP A 105 -9.32 -22.14 -28.19
N LEU A 106 -9.97 -22.54 -27.09
CA LEU A 106 -11.28 -22.02 -26.73
C LEU A 106 -11.24 -20.52 -26.42
N ILE A 107 -10.19 -20.04 -25.76
CA ILE A 107 -9.95 -18.61 -25.53
C ILE A 107 -9.80 -17.88 -26.87
N ARG A 108 -9.06 -18.44 -27.84
CA ARG A 108 -9.01 -17.90 -29.20
C ARG A 108 -10.39 -17.80 -29.82
N GLU A 109 -11.21 -18.86 -29.77
CA GLU A 109 -12.58 -18.83 -30.31
C GLU A 109 -13.46 -17.78 -29.65
N CYS A 110 -13.40 -17.65 -28.32
CA CYS A 110 -14.09 -16.59 -27.57
C CYS A 110 -13.67 -15.20 -28.05
N THR A 111 -12.37 -14.97 -28.29
CA THR A 111 -11.90 -13.67 -28.78
C THR A 111 -12.32 -13.38 -30.23
N ASP A 112 -12.41 -14.41 -31.08
CA ASP A 112 -12.84 -14.28 -32.47
C ASP A 112 -14.32 -13.81 -32.57
N VAL A 113 -15.14 -14.12 -31.56
CA VAL A 113 -16.55 -13.69 -31.45
C VAL A 113 -16.78 -12.53 -30.47
N ASP A 114 -15.72 -11.78 -30.15
CA ASP A 114 -15.75 -10.55 -29.34
C ASP A 114 -16.20 -10.73 -27.86
N VAL A 115 -16.00 -11.91 -27.26
CA VAL A 115 -16.22 -12.11 -25.82
C VAL A 115 -15.21 -11.27 -25.03
N LYS A 116 -15.69 -10.56 -24.00
CA LYS A 116 -14.87 -9.61 -23.22
C LYS A 116 -14.42 -10.12 -21.85
N GLY A 117 -15.12 -11.09 -21.28
CA GLY A 117 -14.75 -11.73 -20.02
C GLY A 117 -14.63 -13.25 -20.14
N ALA A 118 -13.68 -13.84 -19.42
CA ALA A 118 -13.63 -15.29 -19.22
C ALA A 118 -13.32 -15.65 -17.77
N ILE A 119 -13.91 -16.75 -17.30
CA ILE A 119 -13.55 -17.43 -16.05
C ILE A 119 -13.03 -18.82 -16.43
N VAL A 120 -11.75 -19.08 -16.18
CA VAL A 120 -11.16 -20.39 -16.42
C VAL A 120 -11.11 -21.16 -15.12
N ILE A 121 -12.02 -22.12 -14.95
CA ILE A 121 -12.12 -22.92 -13.72
C ILE A 121 -11.05 -24.02 -13.69
N SER A 122 -10.71 -24.56 -14.86
CA SER A 122 -9.82 -25.71 -15.00
C SER A 122 -8.44 -25.48 -14.39
N ALA A 123 -7.91 -26.52 -13.73
CA ALA A 123 -6.51 -26.64 -13.33
C ALA A 123 -5.68 -27.35 -14.41
N GLY A 124 -4.36 -27.45 -14.20
CA GLY A 124 -3.37 -28.05 -15.10
C GLY A 124 -2.46 -27.04 -15.79
N PHE A 125 -2.18 -25.91 -15.14
CA PHE A 125 -1.41 -24.78 -15.68
C PHE A 125 -0.08 -24.59 -14.93
N LYS A 126 0.35 -23.37 -14.60
CA LYS A 126 1.69 -23.12 -14.02
C LYS A 126 2.02 -23.99 -12.81
N GLU A 127 1.01 -24.44 -12.06
CA GLU A 127 1.13 -25.33 -10.91
C GLU A 127 1.69 -26.73 -11.24
N ILE A 128 1.64 -27.16 -12.52
CA ILE A 128 2.25 -28.42 -12.98
C ILE A 128 3.64 -28.21 -13.60
N GLY A 129 4.18 -26.99 -13.60
CA GLY A 129 5.53 -26.67 -14.08
C GLY A 129 5.58 -26.13 -15.52
N PRO A 130 6.72 -26.29 -16.23
CA PRO A 130 7.01 -25.57 -17.47
C PRO A 130 6.01 -25.74 -18.61
N ASP A 131 5.38 -26.91 -18.76
CA ASP A 131 4.40 -27.13 -19.82
C ASP A 131 3.08 -26.40 -19.56
N GLY A 132 2.69 -26.26 -18.29
CA GLY A 132 1.54 -25.45 -17.90
C GLY A 132 1.77 -23.95 -18.09
N VAL A 133 3.01 -23.47 -17.85
CA VAL A 133 3.41 -22.08 -18.13
C VAL A 133 3.24 -21.74 -19.63
N LYS A 134 3.60 -22.65 -20.53
CA LYS A 134 3.40 -22.45 -21.98
C LYS A 134 1.92 -22.31 -22.35
N LEU A 135 1.03 -23.05 -21.69
CA LEU A 135 -0.42 -22.94 -21.91
C LEU A 135 -0.94 -21.56 -21.45
N GLU A 136 -0.48 -21.09 -20.29
CA GLU A 136 -0.79 -19.75 -19.77
C GLU A 136 -0.32 -18.63 -20.72
N GLU A 137 0.89 -18.75 -21.27
CA GLU A 137 1.43 -17.79 -22.25
C GLU A 137 0.56 -17.69 -23.51
N GLN A 138 0.10 -18.83 -24.05
CA GLN A 138 -0.81 -18.87 -25.20
C GLN A 138 -2.16 -18.24 -24.88
N ILE A 139 -2.72 -18.52 -23.70
CA ILE A 139 -3.98 -17.92 -23.23
C ILE A 139 -3.84 -16.39 -23.18
N LEU A 140 -2.77 -15.88 -22.55
CA LEU A 140 -2.51 -14.44 -22.45
C LEU A 140 -2.33 -13.78 -23.82
N GLN A 141 -1.65 -14.44 -24.76
CA GLN A 141 -1.47 -13.92 -26.11
C GLN A 141 -2.82 -13.72 -26.81
N HIS A 142 -3.71 -14.72 -26.75
CA HIS A 142 -5.05 -14.62 -27.33
C HIS A 142 -5.91 -13.58 -26.61
N ALA A 143 -5.93 -13.59 -25.27
CA ALA A 143 -6.69 -12.64 -24.46
C ALA A 143 -6.33 -11.19 -24.77
N ARG A 144 -5.03 -10.88 -24.83
CA ARG A 144 -4.52 -9.54 -25.18
C ARG A 144 -4.94 -9.11 -26.59
N ARG A 145 -4.90 -10.02 -27.56
CA ARG A 145 -5.35 -9.76 -28.94
C ARG A 145 -6.84 -9.40 -29.00
N GLY A 146 -7.68 -10.13 -28.24
CA GLY A 146 -9.12 -9.90 -28.17
C GLY A 146 -9.57 -8.78 -27.22
N LYS A 147 -8.64 -8.22 -26.43
CA LYS A 147 -8.93 -7.33 -25.29
C LYS A 147 -9.91 -7.99 -24.30
N MET A 148 -9.76 -9.29 -24.07
CA MET A 148 -10.55 -10.08 -23.12
C MET A 148 -9.83 -10.14 -21.77
N ARG A 149 -10.57 -10.03 -20.67
CA ARG A 149 -10.06 -10.18 -19.31
C ARG A 149 -10.36 -11.57 -18.76
N ILE A 150 -9.44 -12.14 -17.98
CA ILE A 150 -9.55 -13.51 -17.47
C ILE A 150 -9.37 -13.59 -15.95
N ILE A 151 -10.33 -14.22 -15.28
CA ILE A 151 -10.18 -14.72 -13.90
C ILE A 151 -9.83 -16.21 -13.92
N GLY A 152 -8.88 -16.62 -13.08
CA GLY A 152 -8.27 -17.94 -13.08
C GLY A 152 -6.90 -17.95 -13.77
N PRO A 153 -6.44 -19.10 -14.30
CA PRO A 153 -7.08 -20.42 -14.25
C PRO A 153 -7.08 -21.01 -12.83
N ASN A 154 -7.50 -22.27 -12.69
CA ASN A 154 -7.48 -23.02 -11.43
C ASN A 154 -8.19 -22.26 -10.28
N CYS A 155 -9.45 -21.91 -10.50
CA CYS A 155 -10.24 -21.13 -9.55
C CYS A 155 -11.61 -21.75 -9.28
N LEU A 156 -12.25 -21.33 -8.18
CA LEU A 156 -13.63 -21.72 -7.87
C LEU A 156 -14.66 -21.02 -8.79
N GLY A 157 -14.34 -19.82 -9.27
CA GLY A 157 -15.22 -18.93 -10.04
C GLY A 157 -15.57 -17.62 -9.31
N VAL A 158 -16.64 -16.97 -9.75
CA VAL A 158 -17.12 -15.67 -9.24
C VAL A 158 -18.59 -15.73 -8.85
N MET A 159 -18.95 -15.08 -7.75
CA MET A 159 -20.32 -14.76 -7.38
C MET A 159 -20.51 -13.24 -7.22
N ASN A 160 -21.66 -12.76 -7.64
CA ASN A 160 -22.22 -11.46 -7.23
C ASN A 160 -23.56 -11.74 -6.53
N PRO A 161 -23.55 -11.85 -5.19
CA PRO A 161 -24.74 -12.20 -4.42
C PRO A 161 -25.88 -11.18 -4.53
N LEU A 162 -25.56 -9.90 -4.79
CA LEU A 162 -26.55 -8.83 -4.90
C LEU A 162 -27.43 -8.99 -6.15
N THR A 163 -26.86 -9.52 -7.24
CA THR A 163 -27.60 -9.80 -8.48
C THR A 163 -28.09 -11.24 -8.56
N GLY A 164 -27.59 -12.12 -7.69
CA GLY A 164 -27.85 -13.57 -7.75
C GLY A 164 -26.92 -14.34 -8.69
N PHE A 165 -25.97 -13.66 -9.35
CA PHE A 165 -25.02 -14.28 -10.27
C PHE A 165 -24.05 -15.22 -9.55
N ASN A 166 -23.98 -16.48 -9.99
CA ASN A 166 -23.11 -17.50 -9.40
C ASN A 166 -22.49 -18.39 -10.49
N ALA A 167 -21.31 -18.00 -10.97
CA ALA A 167 -20.49 -18.76 -11.92
C ALA A 167 -19.44 -19.62 -11.20
N THR A 168 -19.84 -20.33 -10.15
CA THR A 168 -18.96 -21.21 -9.37
C THR A 168 -19.47 -22.64 -9.33
N PHE A 169 -18.63 -23.56 -8.83
CA PHE A 169 -19.04 -24.91 -8.46
C PHE A 169 -19.20 -25.13 -6.95
N ALA A 170 -19.40 -24.06 -6.17
CA ALA A 170 -19.75 -24.18 -4.75
C ALA A 170 -21.14 -24.81 -4.57
N THR A 171 -21.37 -25.42 -3.41
CA THR A 171 -22.65 -26.07 -3.05
C THR A 171 -23.75 -25.09 -2.70
N ALA A 172 -23.40 -23.86 -2.31
CA ALA A 172 -24.33 -22.81 -1.92
C ALA A 172 -23.94 -21.47 -2.57
N SER A 173 -24.85 -20.50 -2.53
CA SER A 173 -24.59 -19.12 -2.92
C SER A 173 -24.35 -18.28 -1.67
N ALA A 174 -23.41 -17.35 -1.73
CA ALA A 174 -23.19 -16.37 -0.67
C ALA A 174 -24.45 -15.54 -0.41
N ASN A 175 -24.66 -15.14 0.85
CA ASN A 175 -25.69 -14.18 1.21
C ASN A 175 -25.32 -12.77 0.70
N PRO A 176 -26.30 -11.94 0.28
CA PRO A 176 -26.05 -10.56 -0.10
C PRO A 176 -25.59 -9.71 1.09
N GLY A 177 -24.62 -8.84 0.86
CA GLY A 177 -24.13 -7.86 1.85
C GLY A 177 -23.15 -6.87 1.24
N ASN A 178 -22.21 -6.38 2.04
CA ASN A 178 -21.33 -5.27 1.68
C ASN A 178 -19.83 -5.59 1.77
N VAL A 179 -19.46 -6.85 2.05
CA VAL A 179 -18.07 -7.30 2.09
C VAL A 179 -17.68 -7.90 0.74
N ALA A 180 -16.61 -7.43 0.12
CA ALA A 180 -16.05 -8.11 -1.04
C ALA A 180 -14.97 -9.09 -0.59
N PHE A 181 -15.13 -10.38 -0.88
CA PHE A 181 -14.15 -11.42 -0.55
C PHE A 181 -13.41 -11.88 -1.79
N ILE A 182 -12.07 -11.84 -1.73
CA ILE A 182 -11.17 -12.26 -2.81
C ILE A 182 -10.20 -13.28 -2.27
N SER A 183 -10.03 -14.41 -2.95
CA SER A 183 -9.10 -15.47 -2.51
C SER A 183 -8.36 -16.12 -3.67
N GLN A 184 -7.05 -16.34 -3.47
CA GLN A 184 -6.26 -17.23 -4.33
C GLN A 184 -6.58 -18.72 -4.09
N SER A 185 -7.05 -19.09 -2.89
CA SER A 185 -7.40 -20.47 -2.56
C SER A 185 -8.88 -20.76 -2.78
N GLY A 186 -9.19 -21.64 -3.74
CA GLY A 186 -10.56 -22.10 -4.01
C GLY A 186 -11.14 -22.98 -2.90
N ALA A 187 -10.31 -23.79 -2.23
CA ALA A 187 -10.77 -24.61 -1.11
C ALA A 187 -11.16 -23.73 0.08
N LEU A 188 -10.36 -22.69 0.36
CA LEU A 188 -10.68 -21.76 1.44
C LEU A 188 -11.95 -20.97 1.15
N CYS A 189 -12.21 -20.61 -0.11
CA CYS A 189 -13.48 -20.02 -0.51
C CYS A 189 -14.67 -20.85 -0.03
N THR A 190 -14.66 -22.17 -0.24
CA THR A 190 -15.78 -23.02 0.19
C THR A 190 -15.95 -23.09 1.70
N ALA A 191 -14.83 -23.11 2.46
CA ALA A 191 -14.88 -23.10 3.92
C ALA A 191 -15.38 -21.76 4.49
N VAL A 192 -14.91 -20.65 3.92
CA VAL A 192 -15.36 -19.30 4.29
C VAL A 192 -16.84 -19.11 3.96
N LEU A 193 -17.29 -19.61 2.82
CA LEU A 193 -18.69 -19.56 2.44
C LEU A 193 -19.59 -20.31 3.42
N ASP A 194 -19.23 -21.55 3.78
CA ASP A 194 -19.98 -22.34 4.76
C ASP A 194 -20.04 -21.67 6.13
N TRP A 195 -18.89 -21.19 6.61
CA TRP A 195 -18.77 -20.43 7.86
C TRP A 195 -19.60 -19.14 7.85
N SER A 196 -19.65 -18.43 6.72
CA SER A 196 -20.37 -17.15 6.60
C SER A 196 -21.86 -17.26 6.87
N PHE A 197 -22.47 -18.44 6.62
CA PHE A 197 -23.88 -18.67 6.91
C PHE A 197 -24.16 -18.71 8.41
N GLN A 198 -23.24 -19.28 9.19
CA GLN A 198 -23.35 -19.33 10.64
C GLN A 198 -23.19 -17.93 11.25
N GLU A 199 -22.22 -17.17 10.78
CA GLU A 199 -21.90 -15.83 11.30
C GLU A 199 -22.73 -14.70 10.66
N ASN A 200 -23.67 -15.03 9.77
CA ASN A 200 -24.51 -14.08 9.04
C ASN A 200 -23.73 -12.99 8.28
N VAL A 201 -22.57 -13.33 7.73
CA VAL A 201 -21.77 -12.42 6.90
C VAL A 201 -22.31 -12.44 5.47
N GLY A 202 -22.64 -11.25 4.95
CA GLY A 202 -23.10 -11.06 3.58
C GLY A 202 -22.03 -10.41 2.69
N PHE A 203 -21.99 -10.80 1.42
CA PHE A 203 -20.98 -10.36 0.47
C PHE A 203 -21.56 -9.51 -0.67
N SER A 204 -20.82 -8.49 -1.09
CA SER A 204 -21.08 -7.75 -2.34
C SER A 204 -20.50 -8.47 -3.55
N ALA A 205 -19.33 -9.10 -3.37
CA ALA A 205 -18.66 -9.91 -4.37
C ALA A 205 -17.90 -11.06 -3.71
N PHE A 206 -17.84 -12.21 -4.36
CA PHE A 206 -17.11 -13.38 -3.88
C PHE A 206 -16.29 -13.98 -5.02
N VAL A 207 -14.97 -13.81 -4.96
CA VAL A 207 -14.07 -14.01 -6.11
C VAL A 207 -12.97 -15.00 -5.76
N SER A 208 -12.92 -16.12 -6.48
CA SER A 208 -11.72 -16.96 -6.51
C SER A 208 -10.88 -16.60 -7.73
N ILE A 209 -9.68 -16.06 -7.49
CA ILE A 209 -8.79 -15.59 -8.57
C ILE A 209 -7.86 -16.70 -9.08
N GLY A 210 -7.70 -17.77 -8.31
CA GLY A 210 -6.87 -18.93 -8.64
C GLY A 210 -5.42 -18.55 -8.93
N SER A 211 -4.89 -19.06 -10.04
CA SER A 211 -3.52 -18.79 -10.50
C SER A 211 -3.27 -17.32 -10.88
N MET A 212 -4.30 -16.47 -10.97
CA MET A 212 -4.14 -15.03 -11.23
C MET A 212 -3.31 -14.75 -12.49
N LEU A 213 -3.72 -15.32 -13.63
CA LEU A 213 -3.00 -15.22 -14.90
C LEU A 213 -3.06 -13.82 -15.52
N ASP A 214 -4.25 -13.19 -15.49
CA ASP A 214 -4.50 -11.87 -16.11
C ASP A 214 -5.07 -10.85 -15.11
N VAL A 215 -6.30 -11.05 -14.64
CA VAL A 215 -6.89 -10.17 -13.62
C VAL A 215 -6.14 -10.40 -12.30
N GLY A 216 -5.55 -9.33 -11.77
CA GLY A 216 -4.76 -9.35 -10.54
C GLY A 216 -5.41 -8.59 -9.38
N TRP A 217 -4.67 -8.46 -8.28
CA TRP A 217 -5.15 -7.71 -7.11
C TRP A 217 -5.48 -6.26 -7.42
N GLY A 218 -4.63 -5.56 -8.17
CA GLY A 218 -4.84 -4.15 -8.51
C GLY A 218 -6.15 -3.94 -9.28
N ASP A 219 -6.47 -4.81 -10.24
CA ASP A 219 -7.72 -4.76 -11.00
C ASP A 219 -8.95 -4.92 -10.11
N LEU A 220 -8.94 -5.92 -9.22
CA LEU A 220 -10.08 -6.21 -8.35
C LEU A 220 -10.24 -5.16 -7.26
N ILE A 221 -9.14 -4.68 -6.68
CA ILE A 221 -9.17 -3.59 -5.68
C ILE A 221 -9.77 -2.33 -6.32
N TYR A 222 -9.40 -1.98 -7.55
CA TYR A 222 -10.01 -0.85 -8.24
C TYR A 222 -11.49 -1.07 -8.54
N HIS A 223 -11.87 -2.23 -9.07
CA HIS A 223 -13.26 -2.54 -9.40
C HIS A 223 -14.17 -2.46 -8.16
N LEU A 224 -13.76 -3.12 -7.07
CA LEU A 224 -14.51 -3.16 -5.81
C LEU A 224 -14.38 -1.86 -5.03
N GLY A 225 -13.28 -1.13 -5.22
CA GLY A 225 -13.08 0.23 -4.74
C GLY A 225 -14.10 1.21 -5.33
N ASP A 226 -14.48 1.02 -6.60
CA ASP A 226 -15.50 1.83 -7.29
C ASP A 226 -16.94 1.38 -7.00
N ASP A 227 -17.16 0.13 -6.63
CA ASP A 227 -18.49 -0.43 -6.37
C ASP A 227 -19.15 0.23 -5.14
N PRO A 228 -20.26 0.96 -5.28
CA PRO A 228 -20.93 1.62 -4.14
C PRO A 228 -21.52 0.63 -3.13
N HIS A 229 -21.69 -0.65 -3.49
CA HIS A 229 -22.22 -1.66 -2.59
C HIS A 229 -21.15 -2.35 -1.72
N THR A 230 -19.87 -2.18 -2.07
CA THR A 230 -18.76 -2.72 -1.31
C THR A 230 -18.27 -1.70 -0.29
N ASN A 231 -18.30 -2.05 1.00
CA ASN A 231 -17.79 -1.22 2.10
C ASN A 231 -16.38 -1.63 2.53
N SER A 232 -16.03 -2.91 2.42
CA SER A 232 -14.72 -3.44 2.79
C SER A 232 -14.28 -4.53 1.82
N ILE A 233 -12.96 -4.65 1.61
CA ILE A 233 -12.34 -5.63 0.74
C ILE A 233 -11.50 -6.57 1.60
N VAL A 234 -11.85 -7.85 1.57
CA VAL A 234 -11.22 -8.92 2.32
C VAL A 234 -10.44 -9.80 1.35
N ILE A 235 -9.16 -10.04 1.63
CA ILE A 235 -8.24 -10.72 0.72
C ILE A 235 -7.54 -11.87 1.43
N TYR A 236 -7.67 -13.08 0.88
CA TYR A 236 -6.76 -14.19 1.14
C TYR A 236 -5.69 -14.26 0.04
N MET A 237 -4.47 -13.85 0.40
CA MET A 237 -3.36 -13.70 -0.53
C MET A 237 -2.29 -14.75 -0.24
N GLU A 238 -1.94 -15.61 -1.20
CA GLU A 238 -0.76 -16.48 -1.09
C GLU A 238 0.48 -15.81 -1.70
N THR A 239 0.28 -15.09 -2.81
CA THR A 239 1.30 -14.43 -3.63
C THR A 239 0.86 -13.02 -4.05
N ILE A 240 1.82 -12.09 -4.17
CA ILE A 240 1.54 -10.70 -4.53
C ILE A 240 1.37 -10.49 -6.04
N GLY A 241 2.05 -11.27 -6.89
CA GLY A 241 2.07 -11.03 -8.34
C GLY A 241 2.72 -9.68 -8.67
N ASP A 242 1.97 -8.80 -9.33
CA ASP A 242 2.43 -7.43 -9.61
C ASP A 242 2.33 -6.55 -8.35
N ALA A 243 3.44 -6.49 -7.62
CA ALA A 243 3.55 -5.70 -6.39
C ALA A 243 3.28 -4.21 -6.61
N ARG A 244 3.69 -3.64 -7.75
CA ARG A 244 3.47 -2.22 -8.04
C ARG A 244 1.99 -1.94 -8.25
N SER A 245 1.31 -2.75 -9.08
CA SER A 245 -0.12 -2.65 -9.31
C SER A 245 -0.93 -2.80 -8.02
N PHE A 246 -0.55 -3.76 -7.15
CA PHE A 246 -1.15 -3.90 -5.82
C PHE A 246 -0.95 -2.67 -4.95
N MET A 247 0.29 -2.19 -4.80
CA MET A 247 0.63 -1.05 -3.95
C MET A 247 -0.12 0.22 -4.37
N SER A 248 -0.19 0.47 -5.68
CA SER A 248 -0.93 1.58 -6.27
C SER A 248 -2.43 1.51 -5.95
N ALA A 249 -3.08 0.39 -6.27
CA ALA A 249 -4.51 0.23 -6.06
C ALA A 249 -4.88 0.24 -4.57
N ALA A 250 -4.12 -0.48 -3.75
CA ALA A 250 -4.38 -0.58 -2.32
C ALA A 250 -4.25 0.78 -1.63
N ARG A 251 -3.20 1.54 -1.95
CA ARG A 251 -2.99 2.87 -1.38
C ARG A 251 -4.13 3.84 -1.73
N GLU A 252 -4.64 3.77 -2.95
CA GLU A 252 -5.72 4.65 -3.39
C GLU A 252 -7.07 4.28 -2.73
N VAL A 253 -7.36 2.99 -2.60
CA VAL A 253 -8.66 2.50 -2.10
C VAL A 253 -8.73 2.41 -0.57
N ALA A 254 -7.62 2.09 0.12
CA ALA A 254 -7.57 1.97 1.58
C ALA A 254 -8.02 3.25 2.31
N LEU A 255 -7.95 4.40 1.65
CA LEU A 255 -8.46 5.65 2.17
C LEU A 255 -9.96 5.67 2.43
N THR A 256 -10.73 5.07 1.53
CA THR A 256 -12.19 5.14 1.52
C THR A 256 -12.80 3.84 1.99
N LYS A 257 -12.13 2.71 1.75
CA LYS A 257 -12.63 1.38 2.06
C LYS A 257 -11.50 0.54 2.69
N PRO A 258 -11.74 -0.06 3.86
CA PRO A 258 -10.79 -0.99 4.45
C PRO A 258 -10.41 -2.12 3.52
N ILE A 259 -9.09 -2.36 3.40
CA ILE A 259 -8.53 -3.53 2.73
C ILE A 259 -7.85 -4.37 3.80
N ILE A 260 -8.37 -5.58 4.01
CA ILE A 260 -7.94 -6.48 5.08
C ILE A 260 -7.39 -7.74 4.42
N VAL A 261 -6.14 -8.07 4.73
CA VAL A 261 -5.42 -9.20 4.15
C VAL A 261 -5.10 -10.24 5.21
N ILE A 262 -5.36 -11.50 4.89
CA ILE A 262 -4.70 -12.64 5.52
C ILE A 262 -3.64 -13.18 4.57
N LYS A 263 -2.43 -13.32 5.10
CA LYS A 263 -1.25 -13.80 4.35
C LYS A 263 -0.61 -14.96 5.10
N PRO A 264 -0.82 -16.22 4.66
CA PRO A 264 -0.07 -17.37 5.16
C PRO A 264 1.40 -17.34 4.71
N GLY A 265 2.24 -18.15 5.35
CA GLY A 265 3.66 -18.26 4.99
C GLY A 265 4.62 -17.39 5.83
N ARG A 266 4.24 -17.03 7.06
CA ARG A 266 5.01 -16.14 7.96
C ARG A 266 6.37 -16.68 8.36
N THR A 267 6.47 -18.00 8.54
CA THR A 267 7.70 -18.67 8.95
C THR A 267 8.39 -19.27 7.74
N GLU A 268 9.70 -19.47 7.80
CA GLU A 268 10.46 -20.07 6.70
C GLU A 268 9.90 -21.45 6.28
N GLY A 269 9.43 -22.24 7.24
CA GLY A 269 8.75 -23.52 6.97
C GLY A 269 7.44 -23.34 6.20
N ALA A 270 6.59 -22.40 6.63
CA ALA A 270 5.32 -22.12 5.97
C ALA A 270 5.51 -21.45 4.59
N ALA A 271 6.53 -20.59 4.45
CA ALA A 271 6.90 -19.96 3.18
C ALA A 271 7.33 -21.02 2.15
N ARG A 272 8.16 -21.99 2.54
CA ARG A 272 8.55 -23.12 1.65
C ARG A 272 7.36 -23.98 1.23
N ALA A 273 6.42 -24.24 2.14
CA ALA A 273 5.19 -24.96 1.82
C ALA A 273 4.33 -24.19 0.80
N ALA A 274 4.13 -22.88 1.00
CA ALA A 274 3.39 -22.02 0.08
C ALA A 274 4.07 -21.88 -1.29
N ALA A 275 5.40 -21.78 -1.33
CA ALA A 275 6.18 -21.75 -2.57
C ALA A 275 5.99 -23.03 -3.40
N SER A 276 6.03 -24.19 -2.74
CA SER A 276 5.82 -25.50 -3.39
C SER A 276 4.39 -25.66 -3.91
N HIS A 277 3.40 -25.09 -3.21
CA HIS A 277 1.99 -25.10 -3.62
C HIS A 277 1.70 -24.21 -4.82
N THR A 278 2.32 -23.02 -4.88
CA THR A 278 2.02 -21.98 -5.88
C THR A 278 2.97 -21.98 -7.08
N GLY A 279 4.12 -22.65 -6.97
CA GLY A 279 5.19 -22.60 -7.96
C GLY A 279 5.86 -21.23 -8.10
N SER A 280 5.76 -20.37 -7.08
CA SER A 280 6.22 -18.97 -7.13
C SER A 280 7.33 -18.68 -6.11
N LEU A 281 8.15 -17.67 -6.42
CA LEU A 281 9.22 -17.21 -5.53
C LEU A 281 8.64 -16.42 -4.35
N THR A 282 9.03 -16.77 -3.13
CA THR A 282 8.59 -16.08 -1.90
C THR A 282 9.57 -14.99 -1.50
N GLY A 283 9.09 -13.75 -1.37
CA GLY A 283 9.83 -12.65 -0.75
C GLY A 283 9.83 -12.74 0.79
N SER A 284 10.42 -11.74 1.43
CA SER A 284 10.48 -11.66 2.90
C SER A 284 9.13 -11.25 3.51
N ASP A 285 8.69 -11.94 4.57
CA ASP A 285 7.46 -11.60 5.30
C ASP A 285 7.56 -10.22 5.97
N GLU A 286 8.74 -9.84 6.48
CA GLU A 286 8.98 -8.52 7.07
C GLU A 286 8.87 -7.40 6.03
N VAL A 287 9.29 -7.66 4.78
CA VAL A 287 9.16 -6.71 3.66
C VAL A 287 7.70 -6.55 3.26
N LEU A 288 6.96 -7.66 3.18
CA LEU A 288 5.53 -7.63 2.88
C LEU A 288 4.74 -6.87 3.96
N GLU A 289 5.08 -7.06 5.24
CA GLU A 289 4.51 -6.29 6.34
C GLU A 289 4.83 -4.79 6.21
N ALA A 290 6.07 -4.43 5.83
CA ALA A 290 6.42 -3.04 5.54
C ALA A 290 5.61 -2.49 4.35
N ALA A 291 5.36 -3.30 3.32
CA ALA A 291 4.55 -2.94 2.16
C ALA A 291 3.08 -2.69 2.52
N PHE A 292 2.46 -3.55 3.34
CA PHE A 292 1.07 -3.36 3.77
C PHE A 292 0.89 -2.07 4.58
N ARG A 293 1.80 -1.79 5.52
CA ARG A 293 1.80 -0.50 6.24
C ARG A 293 1.96 0.69 5.28
N ARG A 294 2.81 0.53 4.26
CA ARG A 294 3.11 1.56 3.25
C ARG A 294 1.95 1.83 2.28
N CYS A 295 0.94 0.96 2.19
CA CYS A 295 -0.26 1.17 1.37
C CYS A 295 -1.57 1.20 2.16
N GLY A 296 -1.53 1.20 3.50
CA GLY A 296 -2.73 1.27 4.34
C GLY A 296 -3.50 -0.04 4.47
N VAL A 297 -2.94 -1.16 4.02
CA VAL A 297 -3.58 -2.48 4.14
C VAL A 297 -3.44 -2.99 5.57
N LEU A 298 -4.56 -3.46 6.15
CA LEU A 298 -4.56 -4.10 7.45
C LEU A 298 -4.29 -5.60 7.29
N ARG A 299 -3.22 -6.09 7.91
CA ARG A 299 -2.95 -7.54 7.97
C ARG A 299 -3.52 -8.13 9.26
N VAL A 300 -4.22 -9.25 9.14
CA VAL A 300 -4.69 -10.07 10.27
C VAL A 300 -4.10 -11.48 10.22
N ASN A 301 -4.25 -12.24 11.31
CA ASN A 301 -3.60 -13.54 11.47
C ASN A 301 -4.55 -14.74 11.31
N SER A 302 -5.87 -14.54 11.46
CA SER A 302 -6.85 -15.62 11.36
C SER A 302 -8.07 -15.23 10.50
N ILE A 303 -8.82 -16.24 10.07
CA ILE A 303 -10.06 -16.05 9.31
C ILE A 303 -11.13 -15.38 10.19
N GLY A 304 -11.20 -15.72 11.48
CA GLY A 304 -12.13 -15.05 12.40
C GLY A 304 -11.84 -13.55 12.50
N GLU A 305 -10.56 -13.18 12.67
CA GLU A 305 -10.14 -11.78 12.71
C GLU A 305 -10.52 -11.00 11.44
N ILE A 306 -10.42 -11.61 10.25
CA ILE A 306 -10.60 -10.87 9.00
C ILE A 306 -12.01 -10.31 8.84
N PHE A 307 -13.02 -11.09 9.21
CA PHE A 307 -14.42 -10.72 9.10
C PHE A 307 -14.86 -9.84 10.26
N SER A 308 -14.39 -10.13 11.48
CA SER A 308 -14.57 -9.23 12.62
C SER A 308 -14.04 -7.83 12.31
N MET A 309 -12.85 -7.72 11.70
CA MET A 309 -12.29 -6.43 11.30
C MET A 309 -13.07 -5.77 10.16
N ALA A 310 -13.58 -6.54 9.20
CA ALA A 310 -14.43 -6.02 8.12
C ALA A 310 -15.73 -5.40 8.69
N GLU A 311 -16.32 -6.05 9.68
CA GLU A 311 -17.51 -5.57 10.38
C GLU A 311 -17.22 -4.33 11.22
N VAL A 312 -16.22 -4.39 12.09
CA VAL A 312 -15.85 -3.32 13.02
C VAL A 312 -15.51 -2.03 12.29
N LEU A 313 -14.65 -2.10 11.25
CA LEU A 313 -14.25 -0.91 10.48
C LEU A 313 -15.40 -0.32 9.65
N SER A 314 -16.47 -1.07 9.42
CA SER A 314 -17.65 -0.59 8.70
C SER A 314 -18.71 0.05 9.61
N LYS A 315 -18.74 -0.32 10.90
CA LYS A 315 -19.81 0.06 11.84
C LYS A 315 -19.40 1.11 12.87
N GLN A 316 -18.11 1.24 13.17
CA GLN A 316 -17.61 2.10 14.24
C GLN A 316 -16.64 3.16 13.70
N PRO A 317 -16.59 4.36 14.33
CA PRO A 317 -15.54 5.33 14.05
C PRO A 317 -14.18 4.73 14.42
N ARG A 318 -13.13 5.24 13.78
CA ARG A 318 -11.76 4.76 14.01
C ARG A 318 -11.16 5.42 15.25
N PRO A 319 -10.43 4.68 16.10
CA PRO A 319 -9.77 5.27 17.24
C PRO A 319 -8.65 6.20 16.78
N LYS A 320 -8.49 7.34 17.46
CA LYS A 320 -7.47 8.35 17.16
C LYS A 320 -6.10 8.01 17.76
N GLY A 321 -6.06 7.06 18.70
CA GLY A 321 -4.86 6.61 19.37
C GLY A 321 -5.03 5.21 20.01
N PRO A 322 -4.01 4.73 20.74
CA PRO A 322 -3.96 3.37 21.27
C PRO A 322 -4.66 3.20 22.63
N GLN A 323 -5.32 4.23 23.18
CA GLN A 323 -5.81 4.22 24.56
C GLN A 323 -7.25 3.68 24.67
N LEU A 324 -7.43 2.54 25.33
CA LEU A 324 -8.73 1.89 25.52
C LEU A 324 -9.21 2.03 26.98
N THR A 325 -10.45 2.44 27.17
CA THR A 325 -11.15 2.32 28.45
C THR A 325 -11.97 1.03 28.47
N ILE A 326 -11.73 0.17 29.45
CA ILE A 326 -12.44 -1.11 29.60
C ILE A 326 -13.45 -0.99 30.74
N ILE A 327 -14.73 -1.28 30.46
CA ILE A 327 -15.82 -1.31 31.45
C ILE A 327 -16.24 -2.77 31.62
N THR A 328 -16.25 -3.30 32.84
CA THR A 328 -16.54 -4.72 33.08
C THR A 328 -17.35 -4.94 34.35
N ASN A 329 -18.26 -5.92 34.37
CA ASN A 329 -18.90 -6.39 35.62
C ASN A 329 -18.13 -7.53 36.31
N ALA A 330 -16.99 -7.93 35.77
CA ALA A 330 -16.16 -8.98 36.32
C ALA A 330 -14.67 -8.73 36.06
N GLY A 331 -13.87 -8.76 37.13
CA GLY A 331 -12.42 -8.52 37.05
C GLY A 331 -11.66 -9.49 36.14
N GLY A 332 -11.97 -10.80 36.17
CA GLY A 332 -11.25 -11.82 35.37
C GLY A 332 -11.23 -11.53 33.86
N PRO A 333 -12.40 -11.36 33.21
CA PRO A 333 -12.49 -10.89 31.82
C PRO A 333 -11.77 -9.56 31.55
N GLY A 334 -11.79 -8.61 32.49
CA GLY A 334 -11.08 -7.34 32.37
C GLY A 334 -9.56 -7.50 32.34
N VAL A 335 -9.02 -8.45 33.11
CA VAL A 335 -7.59 -8.80 33.10
C VAL A 335 -7.19 -9.42 31.76
N LEU A 336 -7.98 -10.36 31.23
CA LEU A 336 -7.71 -10.97 29.91
C LEU A 336 -7.69 -9.94 28.78
N ALA A 337 -8.66 -9.01 28.79
CA ALA A 337 -8.69 -7.91 27.83
C ALA A 337 -7.45 -7.00 27.96
N THR A 338 -7.00 -6.74 29.18
CA THR A 338 -5.83 -5.90 29.45
C THR A 338 -4.54 -6.56 28.93
N ASP A 339 -4.34 -7.85 29.20
CA ASP A 339 -3.17 -8.59 28.72
C ASP A 339 -3.11 -8.61 27.18
N ALA A 340 -4.26 -8.87 26.54
CA ALA A 340 -4.36 -8.89 25.08
C ALA A 340 -4.12 -7.50 24.45
N LEU A 341 -4.67 -6.44 25.05
CA LEU A 341 -4.48 -5.05 24.63
C LEU A 341 -2.99 -4.67 24.65
N ILE A 342 -2.31 -4.89 25.78
CA ILE A 342 -0.91 -4.49 25.98
C ILE A 342 0.02 -5.32 25.09
N THR A 343 -0.17 -6.64 25.04
CA THR A 343 0.66 -7.54 24.22
C THR A 343 0.55 -7.24 22.72
N SER A 344 -0.61 -6.75 22.29
CA SER A 344 -0.86 -6.35 20.91
C SER A 344 -0.33 -4.96 20.56
N GLY A 345 0.09 -4.16 21.57
CA GLY A 345 0.67 -2.82 21.41
C GLY A 345 -0.27 -1.66 21.74
N GLY A 346 -1.48 -1.93 22.24
CA GLY A 346 -2.39 -0.92 22.78
C GLY A 346 -2.01 -0.48 24.20
N LYS A 347 -2.75 0.48 24.75
CA LYS A 347 -2.55 1.00 26.11
C LYS A 347 -3.89 1.17 26.81
N LEU A 348 -3.92 0.97 28.12
CA LEU A 348 -5.06 1.40 28.92
C LEU A 348 -5.09 2.93 28.97
N ALA A 349 -6.27 3.52 28.79
CA ALA A 349 -6.48 4.94 29.02
C ALA A 349 -6.26 5.29 30.49
N ASN A 350 -5.58 6.40 30.76
CA ASN A 350 -5.49 6.97 32.10
C ASN A 350 -6.78 7.74 32.38
N ILE A 351 -7.59 7.28 33.33
CA ILE A 351 -8.85 7.94 33.67
C ILE A 351 -8.56 9.35 34.17
N SER A 352 -9.12 10.37 33.50
CA SER A 352 -8.90 11.75 33.90
C SER A 352 -9.50 12.06 35.28
N PRO A 353 -8.93 13.00 36.06
CA PRO A 353 -9.45 13.31 37.40
C PRO A 353 -10.92 13.73 37.43
N GLU A 354 -11.40 14.39 36.37
CA GLU A 354 -12.80 14.78 36.21
C GLU A 354 -13.71 13.54 36.08
N VAL A 355 -13.36 12.63 35.18
CA VAL A 355 -14.11 11.39 34.94
C VAL A 355 -14.06 10.48 36.17
N MET A 356 -12.91 10.38 36.84
CA MET A 356 -12.76 9.65 38.10
C MET A 356 -13.74 10.16 39.17
N THR A 357 -13.91 11.48 39.28
CA THR A 357 -14.85 12.09 40.23
C THR A 357 -16.29 11.71 39.91
N LYS A 358 -16.70 11.84 38.64
CA LYS A 358 -18.05 11.45 38.18
C LYS A 358 -18.32 9.96 38.41
N LEU A 359 -17.35 9.09 38.12
CA LEU A 359 -17.45 7.65 38.36
C LEU A 359 -17.66 7.33 39.84
N ASN A 360 -16.95 8.01 40.75
CA ASN A 360 -17.10 7.85 42.20
C ASN A 360 -18.48 8.24 42.74
N GLU A 361 -19.19 9.14 42.06
CA GLU A 361 -20.54 9.54 42.44
C GLU A 361 -21.60 8.52 42.02
N ILE A 362 -21.39 7.84 40.89
CA ILE A 362 -22.39 6.92 40.29
C ILE A 362 -22.13 5.44 40.60
N LEU A 363 -20.90 5.07 40.99
CA LEU A 363 -20.51 3.69 41.30
C LEU A 363 -20.46 3.41 42.81
N PRO A 364 -20.71 2.16 43.23
CA PRO A 364 -20.50 1.74 44.62
C PRO A 364 -19.04 1.93 45.05
N PRO A 365 -18.73 2.29 46.31
CA PRO A 365 -17.37 2.56 46.77
C PRO A 365 -16.33 1.45 46.52
N GLN A 366 -16.79 0.20 46.31
CA GLN A 366 -15.97 -0.99 46.11
C GLN A 366 -15.54 -1.23 44.66
N TRP A 367 -15.90 -0.35 43.71
CA TRP A 367 -15.42 -0.44 42.32
C TRP A 367 -13.90 -0.31 42.24
N SER A 368 -13.28 -0.60 41.09
CA SER A 368 -11.82 -0.71 40.98
C SER A 368 -11.01 0.57 41.20
N HIS A 369 -11.62 1.76 41.09
CA HIS A 369 -10.95 3.08 41.09
C HIS A 369 -9.81 3.19 40.06
N ASN A 370 -9.87 2.40 38.99
CA ASN A 370 -8.84 2.34 37.94
C ASN A 370 -9.44 1.85 36.61
N ASN A 371 -8.63 1.80 35.55
CA ASN A 371 -8.93 1.12 34.30
C ASN A 371 -8.27 -0.28 34.31
N PRO A 372 -9.00 -1.40 34.12
CA PRO A 372 -10.44 -1.52 33.84
C PRO A 372 -11.37 -1.00 34.94
N VAL A 373 -12.45 -0.33 34.53
CA VAL A 373 -13.55 0.13 35.36
C VAL A 373 -14.42 -1.06 35.72
N ASP A 374 -14.15 -1.70 36.85
CA ASP A 374 -14.92 -2.85 37.36
C ASP A 374 -16.15 -2.34 38.13
N ILE A 375 -17.31 -2.46 37.50
CA ILE A 375 -18.60 -1.96 38.01
C ILE A 375 -19.36 -2.99 38.85
N LEU A 376 -18.68 -4.07 39.26
CA LEU A 376 -19.16 -5.18 40.10
C LEU A 376 -20.20 -6.09 39.42
N GLY A 377 -20.32 -7.31 39.93
CA GLY A 377 -21.12 -8.38 39.32
C GLY A 377 -22.64 -8.18 39.35
N ASP A 378 -23.14 -7.34 40.25
CA ASP A 378 -24.55 -6.97 40.39
C ASP A 378 -24.95 -5.78 39.49
N ALA A 379 -24.10 -5.39 38.53
CA ALA A 379 -24.35 -4.24 37.67
C ALA A 379 -25.68 -4.34 36.90
N SER A 380 -26.52 -3.31 37.07
CA SER A 380 -27.78 -3.16 36.34
C SER A 380 -27.55 -2.55 34.94
N PRO A 381 -28.52 -2.67 34.01
CA PRO A 381 -28.49 -2.00 32.71
C PRO A 381 -28.21 -0.49 32.81
N GLU A 382 -28.80 0.19 33.79
CA GLU A 382 -28.59 1.63 34.01
C GLU A 382 -27.17 1.95 34.48
N ARG A 383 -26.55 1.06 35.29
CA ARG A 383 -25.16 1.22 35.73
C ARG A 383 -24.22 1.18 34.54
N TYR A 384 -24.41 0.23 33.62
CA TYR A 384 -23.66 0.16 32.37
C TYR A 384 -23.84 1.42 31.52
N SER A 385 -25.09 1.86 31.31
CA SER A 385 -25.42 3.05 30.51
C SER A 385 -24.74 4.31 31.02
N LYS A 386 -24.82 4.59 32.34
CA LYS A 386 -24.24 5.78 32.94
C LYS A 386 -22.71 5.78 32.93
N VAL A 387 -22.10 4.62 33.19
CA VAL A 387 -20.63 4.50 33.17
C VAL A 387 -20.09 4.66 31.75
N LEU A 388 -20.79 4.11 30.76
CA LEU A 388 -20.43 4.29 29.35
C LEU A 388 -20.49 5.77 28.95
N GLU A 389 -21.56 6.46 29.31
CA GLU A 389 -21.75 7.89 29.02
C GLU A 389 -20.63 8.73 29.64
N VAL A 390 -20.34 8.55 30.93
CA VAL A 390 -19.27 9.27 31.63
C VAL A 390 -17.88 8.94 31.06
N SER A 391 -17.62 7.67 30.72
CA SER A 391 -16.33 7.25 30.16
C SER A 391 -16.11 7.74 28.74
N ALA A 392 -17.17 7.93 27.96
CA ALA A 392 -17.08 8.43 26.58
C ALA A 392 -16.61 9.88 26.50
N GLU A 393 -16.92 10.69 27.52
CA GLU A 393 -16.46 12.08 27.66
C GLU A 393 -14.94 12.19 27.90
N ASP A 394 -14.27 11.11 28.32
CA ASP A 394 -12.86 11.16 28.74
C ASP A 394 -11.91 11.41 27.56
N THR A 395 -11.27 12.58 27.50
CA THR A 395 -10.37 12.94 26.39
C THR A 395 -9.11 12.08 26.32
N GLU A 396 -8.75 11.39 27.42
CA GLU A 396 -7.62 10.46 27.48
C GLU A 396 -7.95 9.07 26.90
N SER A 397 -9.22 8.82 26.55
CA SER A 397 -9.68 7.57 25.96
C SER A 397 -9.93 7.70 24.46
N ASP A 398 -9.34 6.80 23.67
CA ASP A 398 -9.51 6.71 22.22
C ASP A 398 -10.60 5.70 21.80
N GLY A 399 -11.15 4.93 22.74
CA GLY A 399 -12.21 3.95 22.50
C GLY A 399 -12.68 3.27 23.79
N LEU A 400 -13.80 2.56 23.70
CA LEU A 400 -14.47 1.92 24.84
C LEU A 400 -14.70 0.44 24.54
N LEU A 401 -14.39 -0.42 25.50
CA LEU A 401 -14.74 -1.84 25.48
C LEU A 401 -15.65 -2.17 26.65
N ILE A 402 -16.88 -2.59 26.37
CA ILE A 402 -17.85 -3.02 27.37
C ILE A 402 -17.82 -4.54 27.48
N ILE A 403 -17.57 -5.07 28.67
CA ILE A 403 -17.54 -6.51 28.93
C ILE A 403 -18.70 -6.86 29.85
N LEU A 404 -19.46 -7.88 29.44
CA LEU A 404 -20.54 -8.46 30.24
C LEU A 404 -20.36 -9.97 30.35
N THR A 405 -20.37 -10.44 31.59
CA THR A 405 -20.57 -11.86 31.92
C THR A 405 -21.93 -12.05 32.58
N PRO A 406 -22.71 -13.07 32.20
CA PRO A 406 -24.00 -13.33 32.82
C PRO A 406 -23.81 -13.78 34.27
N GLN A 407 -24.48 -13.10 35.20
CA GLN A 407 -24.62 -13.53 36.60
C GLN A 407 -26.10 -13.58 36.95
N ALA A 408 -26.45 -14.19 38.09
CA ALA A 408 -27.85 -14.34 38.50
C ALA A 408 -28.62 -13.01 38.62
N MET A 409 -27.92 -11.90 38.85
CA MET A 409 -28.49 -10.56 39.02
C MET A 409 -28.32 -9.67 37.78
N THR A 410 -27.66 -10.15 36.73
CA THR A 410 -27.39 -9.38 35.51
C THR A 410 -28.41 -9.74 34.44
N ASP A 411 -28.94 -8.76 33.70
CA ASP A 411 -29.74 -8.99 32.50
C ASP A 411 -28.93 -8.62 31.24
N PRO A 412 -28.35 -9.60 30.51
CA PRO A 412 -27.58 -9.34 29.30
C PRO A 412 -28.38 -8.69 28.17
N THR A 413 -29.70 -8.93 28.12
CA THR A 413 -30.56 -8.47 27.03
C THR A 413 -31.00 -7.04 27.30
N GLU A 414 -31.45 -6.74 28.52
CA GLU A 414 -31.83 -5.39 28.92
C GLU A 414 -30.62 -4.45 28.95
N THR A 415 -29.44 -4.96 29.33
CA THR A 415 -28.19 -4.17 29.23
C THR A 415 -27.87 -3.82 27.77
N ALA A 416 -28.05 -4.76 26.84
CA ALA A 416 -27.88 -4.49 25.42
C ALA A 416 -28.88 -3.44 24.90
N GLU A 417 -30.14 -3.52 25.32
CA GLU A 417 -31.17 -2.51 25.02
C GLU A 417 -30.82 -1.11 25.55
N ALA A 418 -30.22 -1.03 26.74
CA ALA A 418 -29.80 0.24 27.33
C ALA A 418 -28.62 0.87 26.58
N VAL A 419 -27.61 0.07 26.19
CA VAL A 419 -26.39 0.62 25.56
C VAL A 419 -26.50 0.85 24.05
N LYS A 420 -27.47 0.23 23.36
CA LYS A 420 -27.61 0.33 21.89
C LYS A 420 -27.78 1.77 21.39
N VAL A 421 -28.32 2.66 22.23
CA VAL A 421 -28.57 4.06 21.90
C VAL A 421 -27.29 4.86 21.68
N TYR A 422 -26.14 4.36 22.15
CA TYR A 422 -24.85 5.02 22.05
C TYR A 422 -24.03 4.62 20.81
N ALA A 423 -24.52 3.69 19.99
CA ALA A 423 -23.76 3.07 18.89
C ALA A 423 -23.11 4.06 17.90
N GLN A 424 -23.70 5.24 17.73
CA GLN A 424 -23.23 6.30 16.81
C GLN A 424 -23.16 7.68 17.49
N SER A 425 -23.19 7.72 18.82
CA SER A 425 -23.29 8.98 19.57
C SER A 425 -21.95 9.69 19.78
N TYR A 426 -20.83 8.99 19.54
CA TYR A 426 -19.49 9.49 19.84
C TYR A 426 -18.54 9.30 18.66
N GLU A 427 -17.48 10.12 18.61
CA GLU A 427 -16.40 9.99 17.62
C GLU A 427 -15.37 8.90 17.97
N LYS A 428 -15.65 8.06 18.97
CA LYS A 428 -14.78 6.99 19.47
C LYS A 428 -15.48 5.64 19.31
N PRO A 429 -14.76 4.57 18.94
CA PRO A 429 -15.36 3.24 18.81
C PRO A 429 -15.86 2.73 20.16
N ILE A 430 -17.04 2.12 20.13
CA ILE A 430 -17.60 1.32 21.21
C ILE A 430 -17.64 -0.14 20.75
N LEU A 431 -16.88 -0.98 21.44
CA LEU A 431 -16.87 -2.43 21.24
C LEU A 431 -17.52 -3.12 22.44
N ALA A 432 -18.07 -4.31 22.22
CA ALA A 432 -18.71 -5.10 23.27
C ALA A 432 -18.15 -6.53 23.32
N SER A 433 -18.09 -7.12 24.51
CA SER A 433 -17.81 -8.55 24.72
C SER A 433 -18.89 -9.15 25.61
N TRP A 434 -19.81 -9.92 25.02
CA TRP A 434 -20.88 -10.61 25.74
C TRP A 434 -20.47 -12.07 25.90
N SER A 435 -19.78 -12.36 26.99
CA SER A 435 -19.12 -13.64 27.22
C SER A 435 -20.12 -14.67 27.76
N GLY A 436 -20.63 -15.53 26.87
CA GLY A 436 -21.60 -16.57 27.23
C GLY A 436 -22.11 -17.33 26.00
N GLY A 437 -23.18 -18.11 26.20
CA GLY A 437 -23.88 -18.82 25.12
C GLY A 437 -25.33 -18.38 25.01
N LYS A 438 -26.25 -19.24 25.43
CA LYS A 438 -27.70 -19.03 25.30
C LYS A 438 -28.18 -17.72 25.94
N ASP A 439 -27.73 -17.40 27.14
CA ASP A 439 -28.27 -16.29 27.94
C ASP A 439 -27.88 -14.91 27.41
N VAL A 440 -26.80 -14.82 26.62
CA VAL A 440 -26.30 -13.56 26.05
C VAL A 440 -26.71 -13.36 24.58
N SER A 441 -27.18 -14.41 23.91
CA SER A 441 -27.43 -14.43 22.45
C SER A 441 -28.39 -13.35 21.97
N ALA A 442 -29.46 -13.08 22.73
CA ALA A 442 -30.40 -12.01 22.39
C ALA A 442 -29.75 -10.62 22.47
N GLY A 443 -28.97 -10.36 23.53
CA GLY A 443 -28.19 -9.13 23.69
C GLY A 443 -27.17 -8.92 22.56
N VAL A 444 -26.43 -9.97 22.20
CA VAL A 444 -25.50 -9.95 21.05
C VAL A 444 -26.22 -9.54 19.76
N SER A 445 -27.39 -10.13 19.48
CA SER A 445 -28.16 -9.76 18.28
C SER A 445 -28.62 -8.30 18.30
N ILE A 446 -28.97 -7.75 19.47
CA ILE A 446 -29.43 -6.36 19.59
C ILE A 446 -28.28 -5.40 19.28
N LEU A 447 -27.11 -5.61 19.91
CA LEU A 447 -25.92 -4.77 19.72
C LEU A 447 -25.41 -4.80 18.27
N ASN A 448 -25.28 -5.98 17.68
CA ASN A 448 -24.79 -6.10 16.30
C ASN A 448 -25.72 -5.43 15.28
N LYS A 449 -27.04 -5.45 15.53
CA LYS A 449 -28.06 -4.77 14.70
C LYS A 449 -28.06 -3.25 14.90
N SER A 450 -27.74 -2.77 16.10
CA SER A 450 -27.62 -1.32 16.38
C SER A 450 -26.29 -0.72 15.94
N GLY A 451 -25.32 -1.56 15.54
CA GLY A 451 -24.02 -1.12 15.04
C GLY A 451 -22.88 -1.21 16.05
N ILE A 452 -23.07 -1.83 17.22
CA ILE A 452 -22.01 -2.09 18.21
C ILE A 452 -21.45 -3.51 17.96
N PRO A 453 -20.22 -3.65 17.44
CA PRO A 453 -19.61 -4.96 17.21
C PRO A 453 -19.42 -5.70 18.53
N THR A 454 -19.98 -6.91 18.61
CA THR A 454 -19.99 -7.71 19.83
C THR A 454 -19.22 -9.01 19.64
N PHE A 455 -18.25 -9.24 20.52
CA PHE A 455 -17.37 -10.39 20.52
C PHE A 455 -17.77 -11.39 21.60
N GLN A 456 -17.46 -12.66 21.39
CA GLN A 456 -17.63 -13.70 22.40
C GLN A 456 -16.56 -13.63 23.49
N TYR A 457 -15.36 -13.18 23.14
CA TYR A 457 -14.22 -13.15 24.03
C TYR A 457 -13.63 -11.73 24.15
N PRO A 458 -13.28 -11.29 25.37
CA PRO A 458 -12.88 -9.91 25.63
C PRO A 458 -11.46 -9.59 25.14
N ASP A 459 -10.58 -10.58 25.09
CA ASP A 459 -9.26 -10.51 24.46
C ASP A 459 -9.37 -10.24 22.95
N THR A 460 -10.25 -10.95 22.25
CA THR A 460 -10.50 -10.73 20.80
C THR A 460 -11.02 -9.31 20.54
N ALA A 461 -11.88 -8.78 21.41
CA ALA A 461 -12.39 -7.42 21.30
C ALA A 461 -11.29 -6.37 21.51
N ALA A 462 -10.40 -6.59 22.48
CA ALA A 462 -9.25 -5.72 22.73
C ALA A 462 -8.24 -5.76 21.57
N GLU A 463 -7.97 -6.93 21.00
CA GLU A 463 -7.13 -7.08 19.79
C GLU A 463 -7.74 -6.36 18.58
N ALA A 464 -9.05 -6.47 18.39
CA ALA A 464 -9.76 -5.77 17.33
C ALA A 464 -9.60 -4.24 17.44
N PHE A 465 -9.71 -3.67 18.64
CA PHE A 465 -9.42 -2.25 18.87
C PHE A 465 -8.00 -1.87 18.44
N VAL A 466 -7.00 -2.68 18.79
CA VAL A 466 -5.60 -2.43 18.38
C VAL A 466 -5.44 -2.50 16.87
N TYR A 467 -6.10 -3.43 16.19
CA TYR A 467 -6.10 -3.48 14.73
C TYR A 467 -6.77 -2.25 14.10
N MET A 468 -7.87 -1.75 14.67
CA MET A 468 -8.48 -0.49 14.23
C MET A 468 -7.49 0.68 14.35
N TRP A 469 -6.79 0.79 15.47
CA TRP A 469 -5.81 1.84 15.70
C TRP A 469 -4.62 1.74 14.74
N LYS A 470 -4.04 0.55 14.58
CA LYS A 470 -2.96 0.31 13.59
C LYS A 470 -3.38 0.68 12.17
N TYR A 471 -4.64 0.40 11.82
CA TYR A 471 -5.19 0.82 10.54
C TYR A 471 -5.26 2.36 10.42
N THR A 472 -5.73 3.06 11.45
CA THR A 472 -5.69 4.53 11.50
C THR A 472 -4.27 5.08 11.35
N GLU A 473 -3.32 4.53 12.11
CA GLU A 473 -1.92 4.95 12.09
C GLU A 473 -1.28 4.75 10.72
N ASN A 474 -1.54 3.59 10.08
CA ASN A 474 -1.07 3.31 8.73
C ASN A 474 -1.63 4.34 7.73
N LEU A 475 -2.92 4.65 7.82
CA LEU A 475 -3.54 5.66 6.95
C LEU A 475 -3.00 7.07 7.19
N GLN A 476 -2.79 7.48 8.45
CA GLN A 476 -2.15 8.76 8.75
C GLN A 476 -0.75 8.84 8.13
N SER A 477 0.04 7.77 8.28
CA SER A 477 1.39 7.68 7.70
C SER A 477 1.43 7.77 6.17
N LEU A 478 0.33 7.48 5.47
CA LEU A 478 0.24 7.64 4.01
C LEU A 478 0.16 9.10 3.56
N TYR A 479 -0.38 9.99 4.42
CA TYR A 479 -0.79 11.35 4.07
C TYR A 479 -0.15 12.43 4.94
N GLU A 480 0.61 12.08 5.96
CA GLU A 480 1.40 13.03 6.72
C GLU A 480 2.43 13.72 5.80
N THR A 481 2.22 15.02 5.59
CA THR A 481 3.16 15.90 4.91
C THR A 481 3.99 16.64 5.95
N ILE A 482 5.29 16.43 5.98
CA ILE A 482 6.24 17.35 6.64
C ILE A 482 7.02 18.02 5.51
N GLY A 483 7.13 19.35 5.56
CA GLY A 483 7.80 20.14 4.52
C GLY A 483 9.30 19.83 4.46
N TRP A 484 9.78 19.48 3.28
CA TRP A 484 11.20 19.54 2.92
C TRP A 484 11.58 20.99 2.66
N THR A 485 12.72 21.43 3.21
CA THR A 485 13.25 22.75 2.88
C THR A 485 14.14 22.67 1.63
N GLU A 486 14.33 23.79 0.93
CA GLU A 486 15.21 23.83 -0.25
C GLU A 486 16.68 23.55 0.09
N ARG A 487 17.11 23.75 1.34
CA ARG A 487 18.47 23.45 1.81
C ARG A 487 18.76 21.95 1.86
N ASP A 488 17.73 21.12 1.79
CA ASP A 488 17.83 19.67 1.95
C ASP A 488 17.92 18.92 0.61
N ARG A 489 17.92 19.64 -0.52
CA ARG A 489 17.91 19.07 -1.87
C ARG A 489 19.33 18.78 -2.37
N ILE A 490 19.56 17.50 -2.69
CA ILE A 490 20.76 17.08 -3.44
C ILE A 490 20.78 17.75 -4.82
N THR A 491 21.88 18.46 -5.10
CA THR A 491 22.12 19.21 -6.34
C THR A 491 22.32 18.26 -7.52
N PRO A 492 22.10 18.72 -8.77
CA PRO A 492 22.39 17.90 -9.96
C PRO A 492 23.85 17.45 -10.06
N GLU A 493 24.79 18.29 -9.60
CA GLU A 493 26.24 18.04 -9.65
C GLU A 493 26.64 16.91 -8.69
N GLU A 494 26.06 16.90 -7.50
CA GLU A 494 26.21 15.83 -6.51
C GLU A 494 25.69 14.48 -7.05
N ARG A 495 24.51 14.47 -7.70
CA ARG A 495 23.95 13.25 -8.32
C ARG A 495 24.83 12.70 -9.43
N GLU A 496 25.36 13.58 -10.28
CA GLU A 496 26.26 13.19 -11.37
C GLU A 496 27.58 12.63 -10.83
N THR A 497 28.06 13.14 -9.70
CA THR A 497 29.27 12.63 -9.04
C THR A 497 29.10 11.17 -8.62
N ALA A 498 27.99 10.82 -7.95
CA ALA A 498 27.68 9.45 -7.57
C ALA A 498 27.52 8.53 -8.80
N ALA A 499 26.77 8.99 -9.81
CA ALA A 499 26.55 8.24 -11.05
C ALA A 499 27.87 7.98 -11.80
N SER A 500 28.78 8.94 -11.83
CA SER A 500 30.10 8.83 -12.47
C SER A 500 30.96 7.74 -11.82
N ILE A 501 31.02 7.69 -10.48
CA ILE A 501 31.76 6.67 -9.72
C ILE A 501 31.23 5.27 -10.02
N ILE A 502 29.90 5.10 -9.98
CA ILE A 502 29.23 3.82 -10.27
C ILE A 502 29.49 3.40 -11.72
N ASN A 503 29.32 4.32 -12.68
CA ASN A 503 29.51 4.03 -14.10
C ASN A 503 30.96 3.71 -14.45
N LYS A 504 31.94 4.36 -13.80
CA LYS A 504 33.36 4.03 -13.95
C LYS A 504 33.63 2.58 -13.54
N SER A 505 33.19 2.20 -12.34
CA SER A 505 33.38 0.85 -11.80
C SER A 505 32.74 -0.23 -12.69
N ARG A 506 31.55 0.04 -13.21
CA ARG A 506 30.86 -0.86 -14.17
C ARG A 506 31.61 -1.00 -15.50
N LYS A 507 32.16 0.09 -16.04
CA LYS A 507 32.97 0.05 -17.27
C LYS A 507 34.26 -0.76 -17.08
N GLU A 508 34.79 -0.79 -15.87
CA GLU A 508 35.94 -1.63 -15.48
C GLU A 508 35.56 -3.09 -15.23
N GLY A 509 34.27 -3.46 -15.35
CA GLY A 509 33.78 -4.81 -15.09
C GLY A 509 33.71 -5.17 -13.60
N ARG A 510 33.75 -4.17 -12.70
CA ARG A 510 33.65 -4.38 -11.25
C ARG A 510 32.20 -4.30 -10.79
N ASN A 511 31.83 -5.23 -9.91
CA ASN A 511 30.53 -5.27 -9.24
C ASN A 511 30.61 -4.87 -7.76
N LEU A 512 31.78 -4.42 -7.31
CA LEU A 512 32.04 -3.97 -5.94
C LEU A 512 32.77 -2.62 -6.00
N LEU A 513 32.24 -1.63 -5.28
CA LEU A 513 32.97 -0.39 -5.03
C LEU A 513 33.96 -0.60 -3.89
N THR A 514 35.10 0.06 -3.96
CA THR A 514 36.02 0.14 -2.81
C THR A 514 35.35 0.91 -1.64
N GLU A 515 35.85 0.75 -0.42
CA GLU A 515 35.33 1.53 0.73
C GLU A 515 35.42 3.05 0.47
N PHE A 516 36.48 3.49 -0.20
CA PHE A 516 36.68 4.90 -0.53
C PHE A 516 35.63 5.40 -1.53
N GLU A 517 35.42 4.68 -2.64
CA GLU A 517 34.37 4.99 -3.61
C GLU A 517 32.97 4.95 -2.98
N SER A 518 32.72 3.96 -2.12
CA SER A 518 31.45 3.82 -1.38
C SER A 518 31.18 5.05 -0.51
N LYS A 519 32.17 5.54 0.24
CA LYS A 519 32.05 6.77 1.04
C LYS A 519 31.88 8.03 0.19
N GLN A 520 32.51 8.10 -0.98
CA GLN A 520 32.29 9.22 -1.91
C GLN A 520 30.86 9.25 -2.44
N VAL A 521 30.28 8.08 -2.75
CA VAL A 521 28.86 7.98 -3.15
C VAL A 521 27.92 8.42 -2.02
N LEU A 522 28.21 8.02 -0.78
CA LEU A 522 27.44 8.48 0.40
C LEU A 522 27.53 9.99 0.60
N ALA A 523 28.75 10.55 0.53
CA ALA A 523 28.98 11.99 0.70
C ALA A 523 28.29 12.82 -0.38
N ALA A 524 28.20 12.31 -1.61
CA ALA A 524 27.44 12.93 -2.70
C ALA A 524 25.92 13.00 -2.43
N TYR A 525 25.40 12.23 -1.48
CA TYR A 525 24.01 12.32 -1.02
C TYR A 525 23.91 12.98 0.37
N GLY A 526 24.90 13.75 0.80
CA GLY A 526 24.86 14.47 2.08
C GLY A 526 24.99 13.57 3.31
N ILE A 527 25.35 12.29 3.15
CA ILE A 527 25.56 11.37 4.26
C ILE A 527 26.99 11.55 4.77
N PRO A 528 27.21 12.03 6.02
CA PRO A 528 28.55 12.32 6.50
C PRO A 528 29.36 11.03 6.67
N THR A 529 30.59 11.03 6.16
CA THR A 529 31.52 9.90 6.26
C THR A 529 32.81 10.34 6.95
N VAL A 530 33.48 9.39 7.60
CA VAL A 530 34.80 9.66 8.19
C VAL A 530 35.80 10.02 7.08
N THR A 531 36.57 11.10 7.30
CA THR A 531 37.61 11.53 6.38
C THR A 531 38.58 10.38 6.10
N THR A 532 38.76 10.06 4.82
CA THR A 532 39.48 8.86 4.40
C THR A 532 40.50 9.23 3.31
N ARG A 533 41.74 8.72 3.41
CA ARG A 533 42.75 8.84 2.34
C ARG A 533 43.33 7.47 1.98
N ILE A 534 43.58 7.24 0.70
CA ILE A 534 44.21 6.01 0.20
C ILE A 534 45.74 6.19 0.24
N ALA A 535 46.44 5.25 0.86
CA ALA A 535 47.89 5.16 0.87
C ALA A 535 48.33 3.84 0.21
N THR A 536 49.21 3.94 -0.77
CA THR A 536 49.76 2.78 -1.50
C THR A 536 51.10 2.31 -0.93
N SER A 537 51.67 3.06 0.01
CA SER A 537 52.90 2.73 0.73
C SER A 537 52.81 3.06 2.22
N ALA A 538 53.64 2.40 3.03
CA ALA A 538 53.74 2.67 4.47
C ALA A 538 54.16 4.13 4.76
N SER A 539 55.00 4.73 3.92
CA SER A 539 55.43 6.13 4.05
C SER A 539 54.28 7.11 3.79
N GLU A 540 53.46 6.87 2.77
CA GLU A 540 52.23 7.65 2.54
C GLU A 540 51.25 7.50 3.70
N ALA A 541 51.08 6.27 4.20
CA ALA A 541 50.17 5.99 5.30
C ALA A 541 50.56 6.76 6.58
N ALA A 542 51.86 6.76 6.93
CA ALA A 542 52.40 7.51 8.06
C ALA A 542 52.27 9.03 7.90
N LYS A 543 52.48 9.54 6.67
CA LYS A 543 52.28 10.96 6.35
C LYS A 543 50.83 11.38 6.57
N TYR A 544 49.86 10.67 5.99
CA TYR A 544 48.45 11.00 6.17
C TYR A 544 48.00 10.85 7.62
N ALA A 545 48.52 9.85 8.34
CA ALA A 545 48.22 9.69 9.77
C ALA A 545 48.70 10.90 10.59
N SER A 546 49.88 11.42 10.29
CA SER A 546 50.43 12.60 10.95
C SER A 546 49.66 13.88 10.61
N GLU A 547 49.11 13.99 9.39
CA GLU A 547 48.22 15.09 8.99
C GLU A 547 46.86 15.04 9.71
N PHE A 548 46.32 13.84 9.95
CA PHE A 548 45.06 13.67 10.69
C PHE A 548 45.21 13.78 12.21
N GLY A 549 46.39 13.50 12.75
CA GLY A 549 46.60 13.34 14.18
C GLY A 549 46.24 11.93 14.67
N PHE A 550 46.83 11.54 15.80
CA PHE A 550 46.68 10.20 16.38
C PHE A 550 45.64 10.20 17.52
N PRO A 551 44.95 9.07 17.79
CA PRO A 551 45.10 7.78 17.10
C PRO A 551 44.39 7.70 15.74
N VAL A 552 44.89 6.84 14.85
CA VAL A 552 44.31 6.56 13.53
C VAL A 552 43.94 5.08 13.36
N VAL A 553 43.21 4.81 12.29
CA VAL A 553 42.81 3.48 11.83
C VAL A 553 43.39 3.24 10.44
N LEU A 554 43.95 2.04 10.24
CA LEU A 554 44.24 1.51 8.90
C LEU A 554 43.23 0.44 8.54
N LYS A 555 42.66 0.53 7.34
CA LYS A 555 41.83 -0.52 6.74
C LYS A 555 42.32 -0.90 5.36
N LEU A 556 42.19 -2.16 4.97
CA LEU A 556 42.55 -2.65 3.65
C LEU A 556 41.84 -1.86 2.53
N HIS A 557 42.60 -1.39 1.55
CA HIS A 557 42.08 -0.92 0.27
C HIS A 557 42.10 -2.08 -0.72
N SER A 558 40.91 -2.55 -1.11
CA SER A 558 40.73 -3.66 -2.05
C SER A 558 39.49 -3.47 -2.93
N GLU A 559 39.59 -3.82 -4.20
CA GLU A 559 38.49 -3.85 -5.18
C GLU A 559 37.71 -5.19 -5.15
N THR A 560 38.18 -6.17 -4.37
CA THR A 560 37.69 -7.55 -4.43
C THR A 560 37.33 -8.15 -3.06
N ILE A 561 37.92 -7.66 -1.97
CA ILE A 561 37.65 -8.14 -0.62
C ILE A 561 36.58 -7.26 0.06
N THR A 562 35.48 -7.88 0.49
CA THR A 562 34.38 -7.20 1.20
C THR A 562 34.58 -7.20 2.72
N HIS A 563 34.82 -8.36 3.32
CA HIS A 563 34.97 -8.51 4.77
C HIS A 563 36.45 -8.37 5.18
N LYS A 564 36.85 -7.12 5.39
CA LYS A 564 38.22 -6.73 5.73
C LYS A 564 38.73 -7.39 7.02
N THR A 565 37.85 -7.52 8.03
CA THR A 565 38.20 -8.12 9.32
C THR A 565 38.64 -9.58 9.21
N ASP A 566 38.00 -10.37 8.33
CA ASP A 566 38.26 -11.81 8.17
C ASP A 566 39.68 -12.09 7.65
N VAL A 567 40.20 -11.17 6.84
CA VAL A 567 41.56 -11.22 6.30
C VAL A 567 42.58 -10.49 7.19
N GLY A 568 42.18 -9.98 8.35
CA GLY A 568 43.07 -9.19 9.23
C GLY A 568 43.34 -7.77 8.73
N GLY A 569 42.54 -7.29 7.78
CA GLY A 569 42.71 -6.03 7.07
C GLY A 569 42.24 -4.80 7.83
N VAL A 570 42.06 -4.85 9.15
CA VAL A 570 41.67 -3.69 9.98
C VAL A 570 42.59 -3.61 11.20
N LYS A 571 43.22 -2.45 11.39
CA LYS A 571 44.09 -2.15 12.53
C LYS A 571 43.65 -0.84 13.18
N LEU A 572 43.20 -0.93 14.42
CA LEU A 572 42.62 0.17 15.19
C LEU A 572 43.63 0.74 16.18
N ASN A 573 43.34 1.94 16.70
CA ASN A 573 44.04 2.58 17.80
C ASN A 573 45.57 2.75 17.58
N LEU A 574 45.97 3.16 16.38
CA LEU A 574 47.37 3.37 16.04
C LEU A 574 47.82 4.74 16.55
N SER A 575 48.65 4.75 17.58
CA SER A 575 48.97 5.96 18.35
C SER A 575 50.14 6.79 17.82
N ASP A 576 50.92 6.26 16.87
CA ASP A 576 52.07 6.96 16.28
C ASP A 576 52.40 6.43 14.86
N ALA A 577 53.33 7.11 14.18
CA ALA A 577 53.73 6.78 12.82
C ALA A 577 54.41 5.40 12.68
N ASN A 578 55.13 4.93 13.71
CA ASN A 578 55.78 3.61 13.68
C ASN A 578 54.75 2.48 13.79
N ALA A 579 53.72 2.67 14.61
CA ALA A 579 52.57 1.77 14.70
C ALA A 579 51.84 1.67 13.35
N VAL A 580 51.69 2.80 12.64
CA VAL A 580 51.09 2.84 11.28
C VAL A 580 51.93 2.07 10.26
N ILE A 581 53.25 2.26 10.23
CA ILE A 581 54.15 1.54 9.30
C ILE A 581 54.11 0.02 9.58
N SER A 582 54.13 -0.36 10.86
CA SER A 582 54.06 -1.76 11.26
C SER A 582 52.73 -2.39 10.87
N ALA A 583 51.62 -1.69 11.13
CA ALA A 583 50.27 -2.12 10.77
C ALA A 583 50.07 -2.25 9.25
N PHE A 584 50.64 -1.33 8.44
CA PHE A 584 50.61 -1.45 6.98
C PHE A 584 51.25 -2.75 6.52
N SER A 585 52.47 -3.02 7.00
CA SER A 585 53.24 -4.21 6.62
C SER A 585 52.54 -5.51 7.08
N GLU A 586 51.88 -5.47 8.25
CA GLU A 586 51.12 -6.60 8.76
C GLU A 586 49.88 -6.89 7.91
N ILE A 587 49.11 -5.86 7.53
CA ILE A 587 47.95 -6.00 6.65
C ILE A 587 48.38 -6.56 5.29
N GLU A 588 49.42 -5.99 4.68
CA GLU A 588 49.95 -6.46 3.39
C GLU A 588 50.30 -7.95 3.44
N LYS A 589 51.02 -8.36 4.49
CA LYS A 589 51.41 -9.75 4.70
C LYS A 589 50.18 -10.66 4.88
N THR A 590 49.30 -10.35 5.84
CA THR A 590 48.12 -11.20 6.14
C THR A 590 47.18 -11.33 4.95
N VAL A 591 46.95 -10.26 4.19
CA VAL A 591 46.09 -10.31 2.99
C VAL A 591 46.76 -11.09 1.87
N THR A 592 48.06 -10.91 1.67
CA THR A 592 48.84 -11.69 0.68
C THR A 592 48.82 -13.17 1.01
N ASP A 593 48.97 -13.54 2.29
CA ASP A 593 48.97 -14.93 2.76
C ASP A 593 47.58 -15.58 2.64
N LYS A 594 46.50 -14.86 2.98
CA LYS A 594 45.13 -15.41 3.02
C LYS A 594 44.38 -15.37 1.69
N ALA A 595 44.57 -14.30 0.90
CA ALA A 595 43.81 -14.04 -0.31
C ALA A 595 44.69 -13.95 -1.57
N GLY A 596 45.96 -13.57 -1.43
CA GLY A 596 46.92 -13.42 -2.51
C GLY A 596 47.29 -11.94 -2.79
N ALA A 597 48.52 -11.71 -3.26
CA ALA A 597 49.09 -10.36 -3.41
C ALA A 597 48.25 -9.39 -4.26
N LYS A 598 47.57 -9.90 -5.31
CA LYS A 598 46.73 -9.09 -6.20
C LYS A 598 45.52 -8.43 -5.51
N HIS A 599 45.17 -8.87 -4.30
CA HIS A 599 44.03 -8.35 -3.54
C HIS A 599 44.41 -7.20 -2.60
N PHE A 600 45.70 -6.90 -2.45
CA PHE A 600 46.22 -5.78 -1.69
C PHE A 600 46.57 -4.63 -2.63
N GLN A 601 45.82 -3.53 -2.55
CA GLN A 601 46.05 -2.31 -3.36
C GLN A 601 46.50 -1.13 -2.48
N GLY A 602 46.83 -1.41 -1.22
CA GLY A 602 47.20 -0.43 -0.20
C GLY A 602 46.24 -0.45 0.99
N VAL A 603 46.21 0.65 1.73
CA VAL A 603 45.33 0.86 2.88
C VAL A 603 44.62 2.20 2.78
N THR A 604 43.49 2.31 3.46
CA THR A 604 42.89 3.60 3.78
C THR A 604 43.31 4.03 5.19
N VAL A 605 43.67 5.30 5.33
CA VAL A 605 44.00 5.96 6.59
C VAL A 605 42.84 6.84 7.02
N GLN A 606 42.38 6.66 8.25
CA GLN A 606 41.21 7.36 8.82
C GLN A 606 41.51 7.80 10.26
N PRO A 607 41.04 8.97 10.73
CA PRO A 607 41.10 9.30 12.16
C PRO A 607 40.28 8.28 12.97
N MET A 608 40.76 7.94 14.16
CA MET A 608 40.01 7.10 15.09
C MET A 608 38.87 7.93 15.72
N VAL A 609 37.65 7.68 15.28
CA VAL A 609 36.47 8.37 15.82
C VAL A 609 36.06 7.68 17.13
N SER A 610 36.40 8.30 18.26
CA SER A 610 35.96 7.86 19.59
C SER A 610 34.84 8.78 20.09
N LEU A 611 33.63 8.58 19.57
CA LEU A 611 32.44 9.30 20.04
C LEU A 611 31.69 8.43 21.05
N GLU A 612 31.24 9.03 22.16
CA GLU A 612 30.21 8.42 23.01
C GLU A 612 28.88 8.43 22.25
N GLY A 613 28.69 7.44 21.38
CA GLY A 613 27.53 7.31 20.52
C GLY A 613 26.96 5.90 20.49
N TYR A 614 25.86 5.75 19.77
CA TYR A 614 25.26 4.46 19.44
C TYR A 614 25.75 4.02 18.07
N GLU A 615 26.03 2.72 17.91
CA GLU A 615 26.27 2.11 16.60
C GLU A 615 24.92 1.77 15.96
N LEU A 616 24.68 2.32 14.78
CA LEU A 616 23.49 2.08 13.96
C LEU A 616 23.88 1.40 12.66
N ILE A 617 22.92 0.72 12.05
CA ILE A 617 23.04 0.18 10.70
C ILE A 617 21.97 0.81 9.81
N ILE A 618 22.39 1.24 8.61
CA ILE A 618 21.50 1.65 7.53
C ILE A 618 21.87 0.83 6.30
N GLY A 619 20.91 0.14 5.71
CA GLY A 619 21.18 -0.78 4.63
C GLY A 619 20.13 -0.76 3.53
N SER A 620 20.47 -1.34 2.39
CA SER A 620 19.53 -1.65 1.31
C SER A 620 19.88 -2.98 0.64
N SER A 621 18.85 -3.75 0.31
CA SER A 621 18.96 -5.02 -0.42
C SER A 621 17.77 -5.18 -1.36
N ILE A 622 17.85 -6.16 -2.28
CA ILE A 622 16.77 -6.46 -3.23
C ILE A 622 15.89 -7.58 -2.67
N ASP A 623 14.62 -7.28 -2.46
CA ASP A 623 13.58 -8.29 -2.30
C ASP A 623 13.07 -8.73 -3.69
N PRO A 624 12.88 -10.05 -3.94
CA PRO A 624 12.43 -10.53 -5.24
C PRO A 624 11.03 -10.06 -5.68
N GLN A 625 10.16 -9.67 -4.75
CA GLN A 625 8.79 -9.24 -5.01
C GLN A 625 8.67 -7.71 -5.05
N PHE A 626 9.35 -7.01 -4.15
CA PHE A 626 9.21 -5.55 -3.98
C PHE A 626 10.37 -4.72 -4.54
N GLY A 627 11.45 -5.36 -5.00
CA GLY A 627 12.65 -4.67 -5.47
C GLY A 627 13.48 -4.12 -4.30
N PRO A 628 14.11 -2.94 -4.44
CA PRO A 628 14.90 -2.35 -3.37
C PRO A 628 14.11 -2.14 -2.08
N VAL A 629 14.69 -2.57 -0.96
CA VAL A 629 14.18 -2.40 0.42
C VAL A 629 15.25 -1.70 1.25
N LEU A 630 14.83 -0.86 2.19
CA LEU A 630 15.70 -0.18 3.15
C LEU A 630 15.65 -0.87 4.52
N LEU A 631 16.76 -0.80 5.25
CA LEU A 631 16.94 -1.32 6.59
C LEU A 631 17.49 -0.21 7.50
N PHE A 632 16.97 -0.13 8.71
CA PHE A 632 17.46 0.71 9.80
C PHE A 632 17.44 -0.11 11.09
N GLY A 633 18.46 0.01 11.93
CA GLY A 633 18.48 -0.70 13.20
C GLY A 633 19.72 -0.44 14.03
N MET A 634 19.85 -1.24 15.09
CA MET A 634 21.08 -1.28 15.88
C MET A 634 22.21 -1.90 15.05
N GLY A 635 23.37 -1.22 15.01
CA GLY A 635 24.55 -1.62 14.25
C GLY A 635 25.57 -2.42 15.07
N GLY A 636 26.78 -2.53 14.53
CA GLY A 636 27.91 -3.20 15.17
C GLY A 636 28.03 -4.68 14.83
N GLN A 637 28.66 -5.46 15.71
CA GLN A 637 28.93 -6.89 15.49
C GLN A 637 27.75 -7.81 15.86
N LEU A 638 26.80 -7.33 16.67
CA LEU A 638 25.73 -8.14 17.24
C LEU A 638 24.38 -7.96 16.53
N VAL A 639 24.37 -7.37 15.33
CA VAL A 639 23.16 -7.10 14.52
C VAL A 639 22.31 -8.37 14.34
N GLU A 640 22.95 -9.48 13.94
CA GLU A 640 22.28 -10.76 13.69
C GLU A 640 21.70 -11.41 14.96
N VAL A 641 22.23 -11.05 16.13
CA VAL A 641 21.82 -11.63 17.42
C VAL A 641 20.61 -10.90 17.98
N PHE A 642 20.63 -9.56 18.00
CA PHE A 642 19.55 -8.78 18.59
C PHE A 642 18.35 -8.61 17.66
N LYS A 643 18.57 -8.65 16.33
CA LYS A 643 17.53 -8.47 15.30
C LYS A 643 16.67 -7.22 15.53
N ASP A 644 17.28 -6.17 16.10
CA ASP A 644 16.63 -4.89 16.31
C ASP A 644 16.70 -4.05 15.04
N ARG A 645 15.75 -4.29 14.14
CA ARG A 645 15.69 -3.65 12.83
C ARG A 645 14.25 -3.34 12.41
N ALA A 646 14.12 -2.34 11.56
CA ALA A 646 12.92 -2.02 10.81
C ALA A 646 13.23 -2.02 9.32
N LEU A 647 12.25 -2.46 8.52
CA LEU A 647 12.32 -2.43 7.05
C LEU A 647 11.34 -1.39 6.49
N GLY A 648 11.72 -0.79 5.36
CA GLY A 648 10.93 0.22 4.65
C GLY A 648 11.10 0.14 3.15
N LEU A 649 10.09 0.61 2.41
CA LEU A 649 10.15 0.70 0.95
C LEU A 649 10.52 2.13 0.52
N PRO A 650 11.53 2.31 -0.35
CA PRO A 650 11.84 3.61 -0.92
C PRO A 650 10.76 4.03 -1.94
N PRO A 651 10.51 5.35 -2.13
CA PRO A 651 11.15 6.47 -1.44
C PRO A 651 10.60 6.68 -0.01
N LEU A 652 11.44 7.14 0.92
CA LEU A 652 11.04 7.63 2.24
C LEU A 652 10.75 9.14 2.22
N ASN A 653 9.97 9.58 3.19
CA ASN A 653 9.84 10.96 3.63
C ASN A 653 10.16 11.01 5.14
N ILE A 654 10.15 12.20 5.74
CA ILE A 654 10.52 12.37 7.15
C ILE A 654 9.62 11.56 8.09
N THR A 655 8.30 11.57 7.90
CA THR A 655 7.37 10.75 8.68
C THR A 655 7.74 9.27 8.62
N LEU A 656 7.97 8.72 7.42
CA LEU A 656 8.26 7.30 7.25
C LEU A 656 9.62 6.93 7.84
N ALA A 657 10.62 7.82 7.71
CA ALA A 657 11.91 7.65 8.35
C ALA A 657 11.76 7.62 9.89
N ARG A 658 11.01 8.58 10.47
CA ARG A 658 10.68 8.60 11.90
C ARG A 658 10.00 7.31 12.34
N ARG A 659 8.94 6.88 11.65
CA ARG A 659 8.23 5.62 11.98
C ARG A 659 9.12 4.40 11.86
N MET A 660 10.07 4.40 10.93
CA MET A 660 11.05 3.32 10.79
C MET A 660 12.00 3.30 11.99
N ILE A 661 12.43 4.46 12.49
CA ILE A 661 13.24 4.58 13.71
C ILE A 661 12.43 4.12 14.93
N GLU A 662 11.23 4.65 15.14
CA GLU A 662 10.36 4.39 16.31
C GLU A 662 10.04 2.91 16.53
N ARG A 663 10.08 2.09 15.46
CA ARG A 663 9.82 0.65 15.52
C ARG A 663 10.99 -0.19 16.03
N THR A 664 12.15 0.42 16.22
CA THR A 664 13.33 -0.24 16.77
C THR A 664 13.38 -0.08 18.29
N ARG A 665 13.95 -1.05 18.99
CA ARG A 665 14.21 -0.97 20.43
C ARG A 665 15.27 0.08 20.76
N ILE A 666 16.25 0.27 19.86
CA ILE A 666 17.30 1.28 20.01
C ILE A 666 16.73 2.71 20.06
N PHE A 667 15.53 2.96 19.49
CA PHE A 667 14.86 4.26 19.57
C PHE A 667 14.77 4.82 20.99
N THR A 668 14.42 3.99 21.98
CA THR A 668 14.36 4.43 23.39
C THR A 668 15.72 4.90 23.89
N ALA A 669 16.81 4.27 23.44
CA ALA A 669 18.17 4.71 23.79
C ALA A 669 18.56 6.01 23.07
N LEU A 670 18.11 6.20 21.83
CA LEU A 670 18.32 7.41 21.03
C LEU A 670 17.68 8.66 21.65
N GLN A 671 16.61 8.49 22.45
CA GLN A 671 15.96 9.56 23.22
C GLN A 671 16.73 9.97 24.50
N GLY A 672 17.84 9.31 24.81
CA GLY A 672 18.65 9.57 25.99
C GLY A 672 18.27 8.68 27.18
N VAL A 673 19.24 7.90 27.66
CA VAL A 673 19.08 7.00 28.81
C VAL A 673 20.30 7.06 29.71
N ARG A 674 20.08 6.91 31.04
CA ARG A 674 21.13 6.75 32.06
C ARG A 674 22.26 7.80 31.98
N GLY A 675 21.91 9.06 31.76
CA GLY A 675 22.87 10.18 31.73
C GLY A 675 23.45 10.52 30.35
N ARG A 676 23.10 9.77 29.29
CA ARG A 676 23.43 10.16 27.90
C ARG A 676 22.42 11.16 27.36
N SER A 677 22.92 12.16 26.63
CA SER A 677 22.08 13.10 25.88
C SER A 677 21.36 12.41 24.72
N PRO A 678 20.16 12.87 24.35
CA PRO A 678 19.49 12.43 23.13
C PRO A 678 20.31 12.77 21.88
N ILE A 679 20.16 11.98 20.83
CA ILE A 679 20.71 12.32 19.51
C ILE A 679 19.81 13.35 18.80
N ASN A 680 20.33 13.99 17.75
CA ASN A 680 19.50 14.79 16.85
C ASN A 680 18.66 13.88 15.94
N LEU A 681 17.44 13.55 16.39
CA LEU A 681 16.52 12.69 15.62
C LEU A 681 16.15 13.28 14.26
N SER A 682 15.99 14.60 14.16
CA SER A 682 15.65 15.26 12.89
C SER A 682 16.75 15.10 11.84
N GLU A 683 18.02 15.17 12.24
CA GLU A 683 19.15 14.90 11.33
C GLU A 683 19.21 13.44 10.89
N LEU A 684 18.88 12.49 11.79
CA LEU A 684 18.84 11.07 11.44
C LEU A 684 17.70 10.76 10.47
N GLU A 685 16.52 11.37 10.68
CA GLU A 685 15.38 11.29 9.76
C GLU A 685 15.77 11.79 8.37
N GLN A 686 16.44 12.94 8.29
CA GLN A 686 16.91 13.51 7.02
C GLN A 686 17.94 12.60 6.34
N LEU A 687 18.91 12.07 7.09
CA LEU A 687 19.92 11.13 6.58
C LEU A 687 19.27 9.89 5.98
N LEU A 688 18.23 9.33 6.62
CA LEU A 688 17.48 8.19 6.08
C LEU A 688 16.74 8.54 4.78
N VAL A 689 16.20 9.75 4.64
CA VAL A 689 15.57 10.14 3.38
C VAL A 689 16.60 10.34 2.27
N HIS A 690 17.76 10.94 2.57
CA HIS A 690 18.86 11.04 1.61
C HIS A 690 19.38 9.67 1.18
N PHE A 691 19.52 8.74 2.14
CA PHE A 691 19.84 7.34 1.86
C PHE A 691 18.79 6.70 0.95
N SER A 692 17.50 6.91 1.23
CA SER A 692 16.42 6.45 0.37
C SER A 692 16.49 7.05 -1.03
N GLN A 693 16.85 8.33 -1.17
CA GLN A 693 16.98 8.99 -2.46
C GLN A 693 18.16 8.40 -3.27
N LEU A 694 19.29 8.12 -2.61
CA LEU A 694 20.45 7.45 -3.22
C LEU A 694 20.03 6.12 -3.85
N ILE A 695 19.32 5.27 -3.11
CA ILE A 695 18.87 3.95 -3.61
C ILE A 695 17.88 4.09 -4.77
N VAL A 696 17.00 5.09 -4.74
CA VAL A 696 16.04 5.35 -5.82
C VAL A 696 16.72 5.81 -7.11
N GLU A 697 17.69 6.72 -6.99
CA GLU A 697 18.32 7.38 -8.13
C GLU A 697 19.48 6.57 -8.73
N GLN A 698 20.08 5.65 -7.96
CA GLN A 698 21.19 4.81 -8.39
C GLN A 698 20.75 3.34 -8.52
N PRO A 699 19.94 2.98 -9.55
CA PRO A 699 19.33 1.65 -9.68
C PRO A 699 20.33 0.51 -9.95
N TRP A 700 21.60 0.85 -10.22
CA TRP A 700 22.68 -0.12 -10.35
C TRP A 700 23.14 -0.71 -9.01
N ILE A 701 22.79 -0.07 -7.89
CA ILE A 701 23.10 -0.55 -6.56
C ILE A 701 22.21 -1.76 -6.26
N LYS A 702 22.84 -2.92 -6.04
CA LYS A 702 22.18 -4.16 -5.62
C LYS A 702 22.09 -4.25 -4.10
N GLU A 703 23.15 -3.82 -3.41
CA GLU A 703 23.26 -3.87 -1.96
C GLU A 703 24.06 -2.67 -1.50
N LEU A 704 23.64 -2.04 -0.40
CA LEU A 704 24.39 -0.97 0.24
C LEU A 704 24.28 -1.12 1.75
N ASP A 705 25.41 -1.21 2.45
CA ASP A 705 25.43 -1.24 3.92
C ASP A 705 26.30 -0.12 4.49
N ILE A 706 25.76 0.61 5.46
CA ILE A 706 26.49 1.50 6.36
C ILE A 706 26.50 0.83 7.73
N ASN A 707 27.63 0.21 8.11
CA ASN A 707 27.77 -0.43 9.41
C ASN A 707 29.22 -0.37 9.91
N PRO A 708 29.52 0.38 10.99
CA PRO A 708 28.59 1.20 11.77
C PRO A 708 28.41 2.62 11.22
N LEU A 709 27.19 3.16 11.35
CA LEU A 709 26.92 4.59 11.46
C LEU A 709 26.96 4.97 12.94
N ILE A 710 27.85 5.86 13.34
CA ILE A 710 27.88 6.37 14.73
C ILE A 710 26.90 7.51 14.87
N ALA A 711 26.04 7.44 15.88
CA ALA A 711 25.12 8.49 16.27
C ALA A 711 25.40 8.98 17.69
N SER A 712 25.87 10.23 17.81
CA SER A 712 26.03 10.95 19.08
C SER A 712 25.07 12.15 19.14
N SER A 713 25.13 12.92 20.24
CA SER A 713 24.34 14.15 20.38
C SER A 713 24.72 15.24 19.38
N GLU A 714 25.94 15.18 18.82
CA GLU A 714 26.47 16.23 17.94
C GLU A 714 26.73 15.75 16.50
N HIS A 715 26.90 14.44 16.30
CA HIS A 715 27.40 13.91 15.04
C HIS A 715 26.70 12.62 14.62
N LEU A 716 26.40 12.54 13.31
CA LEU A 716 26.05 11.31 12.60
C LEU A 716 27.17 11.03 11.58
N ILE A 717 27.94 9.96 11.75
CA ILE A 717 29.12 9.70 10.89
C ILE A 717 29.19 8.23 10.49
N ALA A 718 29.22 7.96 9.19
CA ALA A 718 29.45 6.64 8.63
C ALA A 718 30.94 6.26 8.72
N LEU A 719 31.26 5.25 9.53
CA LEU A 719 32.63 4.76 9.68
C LEU A 719 33.03 3.75 8.63
N ASP A 720 32.07 2.96 8.15
CA ASP A 720 32.24 2.00 7.07
C ASP A 720 31.06 2.04 6.10
N ALA A 721 31.33 1.66 4.86
CA ALA A 721 30.35 1.62 3.79
C ALA A 721 30.72 0.53 2.79
N ARG A 722 29.72 -0.22 2.34
CA ARG A 722 29.85 -1.26 1.32
C ARG A 722 28.77 -1.06 0.27
N VAL A 723 29.16 -0.95 -1.00
CA VAL A 723 28.23 -0.86 -2.14
C VAL A 723 28.53 -1.99 -3.12
N VAL A 724 27.53 -2.83 -3.38
CA VAL A 724 27.56 -3.89 -4.40
C VAL A 724 26.66 -3.48 -5.56
N LEU A 725 27.15 -3.68 -6.77
CA LEU A 725 26.43 -3.35 -8.01
C LEU A 725 25.82 -4.61 -8.65
N HIS A 726 24.76 -4.40 -9.44
CA HIS A 726 24.17 -5.44 -10.26
C HIS A 726 25.12 -5.90 -11.38
N ASP A 727 25.28 -7.22 -11.52
CA ASP A 727 25.93 -7.84 -12.68
C ASP A 727 24.96 -7.99 -13.86
N ILE A 728 24.33 -6.87 -14.25
CA ILE A 728 23.30 -6.82 -15.29
C ILE A 728 23.81 -5.91 -16.42
N LYS A 729 23.73 -6.41 -17.65
CA LYS A 729 24.15 -5.65 -18.84
C LYS A 729 23.03 -4.79 -19.42
N ASP A 730 21.81 -5.32 -19.43
CA ASP A 730 20.63 -4.62 -19.94
C ASP A 730 19.91 -3.87 -18.80
N PRO A 731 19.88 -2.53 -18.82
CA PRO A 731 19.17 -1.74 -17.81
C PRO A 731 17.69 -2.11 -17.66
N SER A 732 17.06 -2.70 -18.68
CA SER A 732 15.65 -3.13 -18.63
C SER A 732 15.38 -4.26 -17.63
N GLN A 733 16.43 -5.01 -17.25
CA GLN A 733 16.38 -6.13 -16.32
C GLN A 733 16.63 -5.72 -14.86
N LEU A 734 16.95 -4.45 -14.60
CA LEU A 734 17.12 -3.97 -13.23
C LEU A 734 15.81 -4.12 -12.45
N PRO A 735 15.87 -4.53 -11.17
CA PRO A 735 14.69 -4.59 -10.31
C PRO A 735 13.96 -3.25 -10.30
N LYS A 736 12.66 -3.28 -10.54
CA LYS A 736 11.83 -2.08 -10.47
C LYS A 736 11.44 -1.83 -9.01
N LEU A 737 11.38 -0.56 -8.63
CA LEU A 737 10.79 -0.15 -7.35
C LEU A 737 9.31 -0.55 -7.30
N ALA A 738 8.83 -1.03 -6.16
CA ALA A 738 7.40 -1.25 -5.94
C ALA A 738 6.59 0.06 -5.97
N ILE A 739 7.21 1.19 -5.64
CA ILE A 739 6.60 2.52 -5.66
C ILE A 739 7.34 3.38 -6.66
N ARG A 740 6.61 4.05 -7.56
CA ARG A 740 7.25 4.95 -8.51
C ARG A 740 7.77 6.22 -7.79
N PRO A 741 9.06 6.57 -7.97
CA PRO A 741 9.63 7.76 -7.33
C PRO A 741 9.18 9.05 -8.00
N TYR A 742 9.52 10.18 -7.37
CA TYR A 742 9.27 11.52 -7.92
C TYR A 742 9.97 11.68 -9.29
N PRO A 743 9.23 12.03 -10.36
CA PRO A 743 9.80 12.06 -11.71
C PRO A 743 10.54 13.38 -11.97
N TYR A 744 11.76 13.50 -11.46
CA TYR A 744 12.62 14.68 -11.60
C TYR A 744 12.87 15.10 -13.07
N GLN A 745 12.79 14.17 -14.02
CA GLN A 745 12.96 14.47 -15.45
C GLN A 745 11.92 15.46 -16.00
N TYR A 746 10.81 15.69 -15.30
CA TYR A 746 9.77 16.65 -15.71
C TYR A 746 9.90 18.02 -15.02
N VAL A 747 10.95 18.24 -14.22
CA VAL A 747 11.26 19.52 -13.57
C VAL A 747 12.03 20.40 -14.55
N SER A 748 11.51 21.58 -14.85
CA SER A 748 12.25 22.56 -15.65
C SER A 748 11.77 23.98 -15.43
N LYS A 749 12.66 24.95 -15.61
CA LYS A 749 12.31 26.38 -15.71
C LYS A 749 11.63 26.70 -17.04
N TRP A 750 10.68 27.62 -17.02
CA TRP A 750 10.00 28.14 -18.21
C TRP A 750 9.70 29.63 -18.04
N LYS A 751 9.73 30.40 -19.13
CA LYS A 751 9.41 31.82 -19.11
C LYS A 751 8.02 32.08 -19.69
N MET A 752 7.19 32.74 -18.91
CA MET A 752 5.84 33.15 -19.30
C MET A 752 5.86 34.26 -20.36
N LYS A 753 4.73 34.51 -21.01
CA LYS A 753 4.61 35.60 -22.00
C LYS A 753 4.87 37.00 -21.44
N ASN A 754 4.69 37.20 -20.14
CA ASN A 754 5.02 38.43 -19.43
C ASN A 754 6.48 38.48 -18.94
N HIS A 755 7.34 37.56 -19.43
CA HIS A 755 8.76 37.41 -19.09
C HIS A 755 9.08 36.98 -17.65
N GLU A 756 8.08 36.69 -16.82
CA GLU A 756 8.29 36.09 -15.50
C GLU A 756 8.77 34.63 -15.66
N GLU A 757 9.79 34.27 -14.88
CA GLU A 757 10.30 32.90 -14.81
C GLU A 757 9.48 32.08 -13.81
N VAL A 758 9.07 30.88 -14.22
CA VAL A 758 8.33 29.91 -13.40
C VAL A 758 9.01 28.55 -13.47
N VAL A 759 8.77 27.71 -12.47
CA VAL A 759 9.21 26.31 -12.46
C VAL A 759 8.00 25.44 -12.73
N ILE A 760 8.07 24.61 -13.76
CA ILE A 760 7.07 23.57 -14.01
C ILE A 760 7.65 22.25 -13.50
N ARG A 761 6.93 21.59 -12.60
CA ARG A 761 7.38 20.35 -11.97
C ARG A 761 6.19 19.46 -11.59
N PRO A 762 6.39 18.15 -11.39
CA PRO A 762 5.39 17.32 -10.74
C PRO A 762 5.00 17.87 -9.35
N ILE A 763 3.72 17.74 -9.00
CA ILE A 763 3.22 18.02 -7.65
C ILE A 763 3.90 17.09 -6.65
N ASN A 764 4.16 17.54 -5.43
CA ASN A 764 4.61 16.69 -4.34
C ASN A 764 3.61 16.77 -3.17
N PRO A 765 3.65 15.80 -2.23
CA PRO A 765 2.82 15.84 -1.02
C PRO A 765 2.78 17.18 -0.31
N GLU A 766 3.95 17.81 -0.14
CA GLU A 766 4.17 19.05 0.62
C GLU A 766 3.52 20.29 0.00
N ASP A 767 3.09 20.22 -1.26
CA ASP A 767 2.38 21.29 -1.94
C ASP A 767 0.97 21.53 -1.35
N GLU A 768 0.53 20.79 -0.33
CA GLU A 768 -0.81 20.90 0.23
C GLU A 768 -1.18 22.33 0.62
N MET A 769 -0.29 23.03 1.36
CA MET A 769 -0.51 24.42 1.75
C MET A 769 -0.59 25.36 0.54
N LEU A 770 0.31 25.19 -0.44
CA LEU A 770 0.30 25.97 -1.68
C LEU A 770 -0.96 25.70 -2.52
N MET A 771 -1.45 24.46 -2.50
CA MET A 771 -2.68 24.06 -3.16
C MET A 771 -3.92 24.62 -2.47
N ARG A 772 -3.90 24.75 -1.14
CA ARG A 772 -4.97 25.42 -0.38
C ARG A 772 -5.11 26.87 -0.80
N GLU A 773 -3.99 27.60 -0.86
CA GLU A 773 -3.96 29.00 -1.31
C GLU A 773 -4.34 29.14 -2.78
N PHE A 774 -3.86 28.24 -3.63
CA PHE A 774 -4.24 28.17 -5.05
C PHE A 774 -5.75 28.03 -5.17
N HIS A 775 -6.35 27.04 -4.51
CA HIS A 775 -7.79 26.82 -4.51
C HIS A 775 -8.57 28.02 -3.96
N ALA A 776 -8.12 28.63 -2.86
CA ALA A 776 -8.75 29.81 -2.29
C ALA A 776 -8.83 30.99 -3.26
N SER A 777 -7.87 31.09 -4.18
CA SER A 777 -7.79 32.19 -5.14
C SER A 777 -8.60 32.02 -6.44
N LEU A 778 -9.21 30.85 -6.67
CA LEU A 778 -9.97 30.56 -7.88
C LEU A 778 -11.39 31.12 -7.80
N SER A 779 -11.88 31.68 -8.91
CA SER A 779 -13.29 32.05 -9.06
C SER A 779 -14.21 30.82 -9.11
N ASP A 780 -15.45 30.97 -8.64
CA ASP A 780 -16.46 29.89 -8.67
C ASP A 780 -16.74 29.41 -10.10
N ARG A 781 -16.67 30.33 -11.08
CA ARG A 781 -16.80 30.00 -12.50
C ARG A 781 -15.68 29.06 -12.96
N THR A 782 -14.43 29.35 -12.59
CA THR A 782 -13.28 28.51 -12.94
C THR A 782 -13.38 27.12 -12.30
N VAL A 783 -13.86 27.03 -11.06
CA VAL A 783 -14.14 25.76 -10.36
C VAL A 783 -15.23 24.97 -11.07
N TYR A 784 -16.37 25.60 -11.33
CA TYR A 784 -17.51 24.96 -11.99
C TYR A 784 -17.12 24.39 -13.36
N LEU A 785 -16.40 25.16 -14.18
CA LEU A 785 -15.95 24.70 -15.50
C LEU A 785 -14.95 23.53 -15.44
N ARG A 786 -14.27 23.33 -14.31
CA ARG A 786 -13.32 22.23 -14.08
C ARG A 786 -13.97 21.00 -13.49
N TYR A 787 -14.79 21.17 -12.46
CA TYR A 787 -15.37 20.05 -11.70
C TYR A 787 -16.77 19.67 -12.17
N LEU A 788 -17.37 20.46 -13.06
CA LEU A 788 -18.72 20.27 -13.61
C LEU A 788 -19.81 20.26 -12.51
N SER A 789 -19.48 20.76 -11.33
CA SER A 789 -20.32 20.91 -10.15
C SER A 789 -19.88 22.15 -9.37
N PRO A 790 -20.79 22.88 -8.69
CA PRO A 790 -20.39 23.80 -7.64
C PRO A 790 -19.65 23.01 -6.55
N LEU A 791 -18.53 23.56 -6.07
CA LEU A 791 -17.73 22.98 -4.99
C LEU A 791 -17.38 24.13 -4.03
N LEU A 792 -17.80 24.03 -2.78
CA LEU A 792 -17.65 25.12 -1.81
C LEU A 792 -16.18 25.36 -1.47
N LEU A 793 -15.84 26.58 -1.06
CA LEU A 793 -14.48 26.90 -0.63
C LEU A 793 -14.04 26.04 0.57
N SER A 794 -14.94 25.81 1.51
CA SER A 794 -14.72 24.94 2.67
C SER A 794 -14.35 23.52 2.24
N GLU A 795 -15.08 22.95 1.28
CA GLU A 795 -14.87 21.60 0.74
C GLU A 795 -13.56 21.50 -0.05
N ARG A 796 -13.30 22.47 -0.95
CA ARG A 796 -12.11 22.45 -1.82
C ARG A 796 -10.79 22.67 -1.07
N THR A 797 -10.84 23.16 0.18
CA THR A 797 -9.66 23.47 1.02
C THR A 797 -9.50 22.58 2.25
N THR A 798 -10.28 21.50 2.37
CA THR A 798 -10.10 20.51 3.45
C THR A 798 -8.78 19.76 3.32
N HIS A 799 -8.13 19.47 4.45
CA HIS A 799 -6.88 18.70 4.51
C HIS A 799 -7.04 17.35 3.81
N ASP A 800 -8.05 16.56 4.17
CA ASP A 800 -8.31 15.23 3.60
C ASP A 800 -8.41 15.23 2.06
N ARG A 801 -9.02 16.27 1.48
CA ARG A 801 -9.11 16.42 0.02
C ARG A 801 -7.76 16.84 -0.56
N LEU A 802 -7.09 17.83 0.03
CA LEU A 802 -5.85 18.38 -0.49
C LEU A 802 -4.71 17.36 -0.41
N ALA A 803 -4.57 16.66 0.71
CA ALA A 803 -3.60 15.59 0.90
C ALA A 803 -3.77 14.50 -0.18
N ARG A 804 -5.00 14.15 -0.55
CA ARG A 804 -5.30 13.20 -1.64
C ARG A 804 -4.86 13.70 -3.01
N ILE A 805 -5.07 14.98 -3.33
CA ILE A 805 -4.68 15.50 -4.65
C ILE A 805 -3.19 15.79 -4.75
N THR A 806 -2.48 16.03 -3.64
CA THR A 806 -1.02 16.27 -3.65
C THR A 806 -0.20 14.98 -3.52
N HIS A 807 -0.71 13.95 -2.85
CA HIS A 807 -0.12 12.61 -2.80
C HIS A 807 -0.40 11.81 -4.05
N ASN A 808 0.25 12.22 -5.13
CA ASN A 808 0.08 11.63 -6.44
C ASN A 808 0.77 10.25 -6.54
N ASP A 809 0.07 9.24 -7.05
CA ASP A 809 0.73 8.00 -7.49
C ASP A 809 1.25 8.20 -8.90
N TYR A 810 2.57 8.46 -9.03
CA TYR A 810 3.19 8.75 -10.33
C TYR A 810 3.06 7.61 -11.35
N ASP A 811 2.73 6.39 -10.94
CA ASP A 811 2.52 5.28 -11.87
C ASP A 811 1.19 5.42 -12.61
N ARG A 812 0.17 5.98 -11.95
CA ARG A 812 -1.20 6.15 -12.44
C ARG A 812 -1.50 7.58 -12.88
N ASP A 813 -1.01 8.55 -12.14
CA ASP A 813 -1.31 9.97 -12.28
C ASP A 813 -0.04 10.81 -12.33
N ILE A 814 0.04 11.77 -13.26
CA ILE A 814 1.09 12.79 -13.28
C ILE A 814 0.43 14.16 -13.28
N ALA A 815 0.45 14.82 -12.12
CA ALA A 815 0.05 16.21 -11.97
C ALA A 815 1.28 17.13 -12.01
N LEU A 816 1.30 18.07 -12.94
CA LEU A 816 2.27 19.15 -13.03
C LEU A 816 1.71 20.42 -12.39
N VAL A 817 2.50 21.05 -11.54
CA VAL A 817 2.25 22.39 -10.99
C VAL A 817 3.15 23.41 -11.69
N VAL A 818 2.62 24.61 -11.88
CA VAL A 818 3.39 25.80 -12.25
C VAL A 818 3.65 26.56 -10.97
N GLU A 819 4.90 26.58 -10.54
CA GLU A 819 5.35 27.31 -9.37
C GLU A 819 5.94 28.65 -9.78
N GLY A 820 5.49 29.73 -9.13
CA GLY A 820 6.04 31.07 -9.27
C GLY A 820 5.88 31.87 -7.98
N GLU A 821 5.92 33.18 -8.07
CA GLU A 821 5.77 34.07 -6.91
C GLU A 821 4.52 34.93 -6.99
N VAL A 822 3.80 35.06 -5.87
CA VAL A 822 2.70 36.02 -5.69
C VAL A 822 2.95 36.79 -4.40
N GLY A 823 3.16 38.11 -4.52
CA GLY A 823 3.43 38.97 -3.36
C GLY A 823 4.71 38.61 -2.61
N GLY A 824 5.75 38.17 -3.33
CA GLY A 824 7.05 37.76 -2.76
C GLY A 824 7.03 36.41 -2.03
N LYS A 825 5.94 35.62 -2.16
CA LYS A 825 5.84 34.27 -1.62
C LYS A 825 5.66 33.25 -2.75
N ARG A 826 6.23 32.07 -2.56
CA ARG A 826 6.03 30.91 -3.46
C ARG A 826 4.54 30.59 -3.56
N ALA A 827 4.06 30.35 -4.76
CA ALA A 827 2.66 30.04 -5.03
C ALA A 827 2.50 29.17 -6.28
N ILE A 828 1.48 28.32 -6.26
CA ILE A 828 1.06 27.58 -7.46
C ILE A 828 0.20 28.50 -8.32
N LEU A 829 0.51 28.61 -9.61
CA LEU A 829 -0.18 29.46 -10.60
C LEU A 829 -1.13 28.66 -11.49
N GLY A 830 -0.86 27.37 -11.67
CA GLY A 830 -1.68 26.45 -12.45
C GLY A 830 -1.29 25.00 -12.21
N VAL A 831 -2.23 24.10 -12.51
CA VAL A 831 -2.08 22.65 -12.34
C VAL A 831 -2.65 21.96 -13.57
N ALA A 832 -1.92 21.02 -14.14
CA ALA A 832 -2.44 20.09 -15.15
C ALA A 832 -2.18 18.65 -14.71
N ARG A 833 -3.16 17.76 -14.89
CA ARG A 833 -3.08 16.37 -14.48
C ARG A 833 -3.34 15.45 -15.65
N LEU A 834 -2.53 14.42 -15.79
CA LEU A 834 -2.73 13.27 -16.68
C LEU A 834 -2.97 12.03 -15.83
N SER A 835 -4.09 11.34 -16.04
CA SER A 835 -4.55 10.22 -15.21
C SER A 835 -4.87 9.01 -16.05
N LYS A 836 -4.10 7.91 -15.92
CA LYS A 836 -4.37 6.65 -16.62
C LYS A 836 -5.77 6.14 -16.28
N LEU A 837 -6.53 5.72 -17.28
CA LEU A 837 -7.86 5.15 -17.04
C LEU A 837 -7.72 3.81 -16.31
N ARG A 838 -8.65 3.51 -15.40
CA ARG A 838 -8.64 2.23 -14.67
C ARG A 838 -8.89 1.07 -15.63
N GLY A 839 -8.08 0.02 -15.54
CA GLY A 839 -8.10 -1.15 -16.42
C GLY A 839 -7.36 -0.99 -17.76
N SER A 840 -6.86 0.21 -18.12
CA SER A 840 -6.10 0.44 -19.36
C SER A 840 -4.84 1.28 -19.11
N ASP A 841 -3.67 0.73 -19.44
CA ASP A 841 -2.41 1.48 -19.42
C ASP A 841 -2.13 2.24 -20.72
N GLU A 842 -3.04 2.18 -21.69
CA GLU A 842 -2.87 2.78 -23.01
C GLU A 842 -3.63 4.11 -23.16
N GLU A 843 -4.51 4.44 -22.21
CA GLU A 843 -5.36 5.63 -22.28
C GLU A 843 -5.29 6.41 -20.98
N ALA A 844 -5.22 7.74 -21.09
CA ALA A 844 -5.28 8.62 -19.94
C ALA A 844 -6.20 9.80 -20.18
N ARG A 845 -6.78 10.33 -19.11
CA ARG A 845 -7.51 11.58 -19.13
C ARG A 845 -6.59 12.72 -18.72
N PHE A 846 -6.68 13.87 -19.39
CA PHE A 846 -6.08 15.09 -18.88
C PHE A 846 -7.13 16.07 -18.34
N SER A 847 -6.70 16.87 -17.37
CA SER A 847 -7.47 17.98 -16.81
C SER A 847 -6.54 19.13 -16.41
N MET A 848 -7.04 20.35 -16.30
CA MET A 848 -6.21 21.51 -15.99
C MET A 848 -6.99 22.61 -15.28
N LEU A 849 -6.30 23.37 -14.44
CA LEU A 849 -6.81 24.52 -13.70
C LEU A 849 -5.73 25.60 -13.64
N ILE A 850 -6.05 26.86 -13.95
CA ILE A 850 -5.10 27.98 -13.92
C ILE A 850 -5.76 29.14 -13.17
N ARG A 851 -5.01 29.78 -12.25
CA ARG A 851 -5.49 30.97 -11.53
C ARG A 851 -5.97 32.02 -12.51
N ASP A 852 -7.12 32.62 -12.22
CA ASP A 852 -7.82 33.52 -13.15
C ASP A 852 -6.90 34.64 -13.70
N LYS A 853 -6.06 35.25 -12.85
CA LYS A 853 -5.11 36.30 -13.23
C LYS A 853 -3.99 35.85 -14.20
N TYR A 854 -3.65 34.56 -14.20
CA TYR A 854 -2.56 33.99 -15.00
C TYR A 854 -3.07 33.26 -16.25
N GLN A 855 -4.38 33.26 -16.49
CA GLN A 855 -4.94 32.78 -17.74
C GLN A 855 -4.44 33.64 -18.92
N ARG A 856 -4.40 33.05 -20.12
CA ARG A 856 -3.92 33.69 -21.37
C ARG A 856 -2.42 34.09 -21.40
N HIS A 857 -1.64 33.78 -20.38
CA HIS A 857 -0.17 34.00 -20.33
C HIS A 857 0.66 32.87 -20.97
N GLY A 858 0.02 31.92 -21.66
CA GLY A 858 0.67 30.78 -22.33
C GLY A 858 0.72 29.50 -21.50
N LEU A 859 0.51 29.57 -20.18
CA LEU A 859 0.57 28.44 -19.25
C LEU A 859 -0.26 27.23 -19.71
N GLY A 860 -1.50 27.44 -20.16
CA GLY A 860 -2.34 26.32 -20.58
C GLY A 860 -1.85 25.58 -21.83
N SER A 861 -1.22 26.30 -22.77
CA SER A 861 -0.58 25.66 -23.93
C SER A 861 0.68 24.91 -23.54
N GLU A 862 1.51 25.50 -22.67
CA GLU A 862 2.75 24.87 -22.22
C GLU A 862 2.46 23.60 -21.39
N LEU A 863 1.53 23.67 -20.44
CA LEU A 863 1.11 22.52 -19.65
C LEU A 863 0.58 21.39 -20.53
N LEU A 864 -0.33 21.68 -21.47
CA LEU A 864 -0.86 20.64 -22.36
C LEU A 864 0.23 20.03 -23.25
N SER A 865 1.17 20.84 -23.75
CA SER A 865 2.32 20.36 -24.52
C SER A 865 3.15 19.34 -23.72
N ARG A 866 3.45 19.66 -22.45
CA ARG A 866 4.17 18.76 -21.55
C ARG A 866 3.38 17.52 -21.21
N ILE A 867 2.09 17.63 -20.95
CA ILE A 867 1.21 16.48 -20.70
C ILE A 867 1.18 15.53 -21.91
N ILE A 868 1.17 16.07 -23.14
CA ILE A 868 1.26 15.25 -24.36
C ILE A 868 2.61 14.54 -24.45
N GLN A 869 3.71 15.25 -24.14
CA GLN A 869 5.04 14.64 -24.14
C GLN A 869 5.14 13.52 -23.09
N ILE A 870 4.69 13.78 -21.87
CA ILE A 870 4.60 12.78 -20.79
C ILE A 870 3.77 11.59 -21.26
N GLY A 871 2.63 11.81 -21.92
CA GLY A 871 1.82 10.71 -22.47
C GLY A 871 2.58 9.83 -23.47
N LYS A 872 3.49 10.41 -24.25
CA LYS A 872 4.37 9.63 -25.15
C LYS A 872 5.44 8.87 -24.37
N ASP A 873 6.05 9.51 -23.38
CA ASP A 873 7.09 8.89 -22.53
C ASP A 873 6.49 7.71 -21.73
N GLU A 874 5.24 7.84 -21.29
CA GLU A 874 4.42 6.78 -20.66
C GLU A 874 3.87 5.74 -21.65
N LYS A 875 4.19 5.86 -22.95
CA LYS A 875 3.74 4.95 -24.04
C LYS A 875 2.22 4.84 -24.16
N LEU A 876 1.49 5.89 -23.80
CA LEU A 876 0.05 5.95 -24.01
C LEU A 876 -0.28 5.99 -25.50
N LYS A 877 -1.39 5.37 -25.88
CA LYS A 877 -1.95 5.46 -27.24
C LYS A 877 -2.89 6.63 -27.39
N ARG A 878 -3.59 7.03 -26.31
CA ARG A 878 -4.62 8.07 -26.37
C ARG A 878 -4.66 8.95 -25.13
N ILE A 879 -4.89 10.24 -25.34
CA ILE A 879 -5.26 11.20 -24.29
C ILE A 879 -6.70 11.67 -24.51
N ILE A 880 -7.49 11.71 -23.44
CA ILE A 880 -8.89 12.12 -23.44
C ILE A 880 -9.07 13.36 -22.58
N ALA A 881 -9.91 14.30 -23.01
CA ALA A 881 -10.42 15.38 -22.17
C ALA A 881 -11.93 15.35 -22.11
N LEU A 882 -12.47 15.58 -20.91
CA LEU A 882 -13.90 15.81 -20.69
C LEU A 882 -14.09 17.27 -20.30
N MET A 883 -14.99 17.97 -20.99
CA MET A 883 -15.24 19.39 -20.72
C MET A 883 -16.70 19.76 -20.98
N SER A 884 -17.20 20.77 -20.26
CA SER A 884 -18.50 21.39 -20.57
C SER A 884 -18.46 22.09 -21.93
N PRO A 885 -19.56 22.06 -22.72
CA PRO A 885 -19.69 22.85 -23.95
C PRO A 885 -19.44 24.35 -23.75
N GLU A 886 -19.68 24.87 -22.54
CA GLU A 886 -19.48 26.27 -22.15
C GLU A 886 -18.01 26.65 -21.94
N ASN A 887 -17.11 25.67 -21.80
CA ASN A 887 -15.69 25.91 -21.59
C ASN A 887 -14.96 26.21 -22.91
N SER A 888 -15.22 27.40 -23.48
CA SER A 888 -14.64 27.85 -24.75
C SER A 888 -13.11 27.84 -24.73
N ALA A 889 -12.49 28.25 -23.62
CA ALA A 889 -11.04 28.28 -23.46
C ALA A 889 -10.41 26.88 -23.60
N MET A 890 -10.98 25.86 -22.94
CA MET A 890 -10.47 24.49 -23.06
C MET A 890 -10.72 23.90 -24.45
N ARG A 891 -11.86 24.21 -25.07
CA ARG A 891 -12.16 23.81 -26.45
C ARG A 891 -11.16 24.38 -27.45
N ASP A 892 -10.85 25.66 -27.36
CA ASP A 892 -9.88 26.33 -28.24
C ASP A 892 -8.48 25.76 -28.05
N LEU A 893 -8.12 25.45 -26.80
CA LEU A 893 -6.87 24.79 -26.47
C LEU A 893 -6.81 23.37 -27.08
N CYS A 894 -7.85 22.56 -26.90
CA CYS A 894 -7.92 21.21 -27.47
C CYS A 894 -7.85 21.23 -29.01
N LYS A 895 -8.56 22.18 -29.64
CA LYS A 895 -8.51 22.40 -31.09
C LYS A 895 -7.10 22.76 -31.57
N LYS A 896 -6.39 23.62 -30.84
CA LYS A 896 -4.99 23.98 -31.14
C LYS A 896 -4.06 22.76 -31.16
N PHE A 897 -4.29 21.80 -30.27
CA PHE A 897 -3.52 20.55 -30.19
C PHE A 897 -4.15 19.39 -30.97
N ARG A 898 -5.12 19.66 -31.86
CA ARG A 898 -5.75 18.68 -32.76
C ARG A 898 -6.50 17.54 -32.06
N PHE A 899 -7.03 17.79 -30.86
CA PHE A 899 -8.00 16.86 -30.27
C PHE A 899 -9.27 16.82 -31.11
N ILE A 900 -9.81 15.63 -31.31
CA ILE A 900 -11.06 15.37 -32.05
C ILE A 900 -12.21 15.40 -31.04
N PRO A 901 -13.13 16.37 -31.10
CA PRO A 901 -14.26 16.45 -30.17
C PRO A 901 -15.38 15.49 -30.57
N ASN A 902 -15.82 14.67 -29.62
CA ASN A 902 -17.00 13.83 -29.71
C ASN A 902 -18.01 14.27 -28.64
N PRO A 903 -19.10 14.97 -29.01
CA PRO A 903 -20.15 15.32 -28.08
C PRO A 903 -20.82 14.04 -27.54
N ASP A 904 -20.99 13.94 -26.23
CA ASP A 904 -21.72 12.85 -25.61
C ASP A 904 -23.20 13.26 -25.41
N PRO A 905 -24.14 12.63 -26.13
CA PRO A 905 -25.55 12.99 -26.06
C PRO A 905 -26.20 12.66 -24.71
N GLN A 906 -25.62 11.75 -23.92
CA GLN A 906 -26.17 11.35 -22.62
C GLN A 906 -25.72 12.32 -21.51
N THR A 907 -24.44 12.65 -21.47
CA THR A 907 -23.88 13.51 -20.41
C THR A 907 -23.89 15.00 -20.75
N ARG A 908 -24.18 15.36 -22.02
CA ARG A 908 -24.05 16.72 -22.57
C ARG A 908 -22.63 17.31 -22.46
N LEU A 909 -21.62 16.49 -22.19
CA LEU A 909 -20.21 16.87 -22.16
C LEU A 909 -19.57 16.69 -23.54
N ILE A 910 -18.44 17.36 -23.77
CA ILE A 910 -17.60 17.12 -24.93
C ILE A 910 -16.44 16.22 -24.51
N ARG A 911 -16.36 15.03 -25.13
CA ARG A 911 -15.24 14.11 -25.00
C ARG A 911 -14.27 14.32 -26.15
N ALA A 912 -13.16 15.00 -25.90
CA ALA A 912 -12.15 15.28 -26.91
C ALA A 912 -11.00 14.25 -26.82
N GLU A 913 -10.56 13.70 -27.95
CA GLU A 913 -9.52 12.66 -27.98
C GLU A 913 -8.30 13.05 -28.83
N LEU A 914 -7.11 12.67 -28.39
CA LEU A 914 -5.87 12.77 -29.14
C LEU A 914 -5.18 11.40 -29.19
N GLY A 915 -4.92 10.89 -30.40
CA GLY A 915 -4.03 9.74 -30.59
C GLY A 915 -2.56 10.16 -30.49
N LEU A 916 -1.74 9.36 -29.81
CA LEU A 916 -0.32 9.66 -29.58
C LEU A 916 0.65 8.83 -30.44
N GLN A 917 0.16 7.78 -31.11
CA GLN A 917 0.98 7.01 -32.06
C GLN A 917 1.03 7.71 -33.43
N PRO A 918 2.16 7.63 -34.16
CA PRO A 918 2.18 8.04 -35.56
C PRO A 918 1.18 7.20 -36.34
N SER A 919 0.39 7.88 -37.18
CA SER A 919 -0.59 7.28 -38.09
C SER A 919 0.05 6.25 -39.01
#